data_AF-A0A9W7WT42-F1
#
_entry.id   AF-A0A9W7WT42-F1
#
_cell.length_a   1.000
_cell.length_b   1.000
_cell.length_c   1.000
_cell.angle_alpha   90.00
_cell.angle_beta   90.00
_cell.angle_gamma   90.00
#
_symmetry.space_group_name_H-M   'P 1'
#
loop_
_entity.id
_entity.type
_entity.pdbx_description
1 polymer ?
#
loop_
_entity_poly.entity_id
_entity_poly.type
_entity_poly.pdbx_seq_one_letter_code
_entity_poly.pdbx_strand_id
1 'polypeptide(L)'
;MEGLKNLVPSSWHLPLQWCLLLLPLTESARAVPWKPCTDLHPLDLLSRVLPRDGRALAGVRMVQAGDARGLQILSPSQALTFPSSQLFVNCPLFPAEFSIVATVKVPHTRVKRTEFLFAVVKEDVNQLLLGLRFSKDKVHLLYQGSMGRERLSFKRIRLADDHWHSIVISISGHHATLTLDCGIPLELVHEQPFPSDLNTDGSRFHIGSRRQWKGLFTGLLRQLVLLPGSDATSRVCPSSRPSLTELSIPTILSHLPVKTLTNDVLLPPYETEIRVTLGSNPACTGAEQGRLWFDTLKRGLFICDGTRWQSMSQEKDRLDYVEDYQDLYTISETLDIELFQIPSLGLFAAMAHRATKPGSAIYRWDGGHFQLYQNFSTFKAQAWKQFTVGGKMFLAVSNSMGPVNGGRETSVIYRWSNKRLKFVRYQTLETHSARDWEAFHINNEAFLAVANHRTENGNHNIDSVVYKWNPGTKTFDVNQTISTSGAYDWEFFSVGPYHFLAVANAFDGTSTQTDSSIYIWLGGAFQLFQSIRTFGATDWEMFQIGNRVFLAVANGHMLCERGPSLYTINSTIYELDMTTKMFLKFQDIVTYSAVDWEFFSIGDEHFLVVANSYDGATYSLNSVIYRWQGYEGFVPVHRLPTIGCSDWEFFTSAEGSFLMYSSAKAPLSKVFKLKVH
;
A
#
# COMPACT_ATOMS: atom_id res chain seq x y z
N MET A 1 34.39 -37.76 67.14
CA MET A 1 34.60 -39.19 67.44
C MET A 1 33.94 -39.45 68.79
N GLU A 2 33.30 -40.62 68.92
CA GLU A 2 32.36 -41.03 69.99
C GLU A 2 31.05 -40.23 69.95
N GLY A 3 29.84 -40.79 69.93
CA GLY A 3 29.25 -42.10 70.21
C GLY A 3 27.79 -41.74 70.63
N LEU A 4 26.71 -42.49 70.43
CA LEU A 4 26.45 -43.85 70.04
C LEU A 4 25.00 -43.91 69.51
N LYS A 5 24.74 -44.93 68.70
CA LYS A 5 23.47 -45.37 68.12
C LYS A 5 22.39 -45.64 69.21
N ASN A 6 21.09 -45.61 68.95
CA ASN A 6 20.36 -46.72 68.29
C ASN A 6 18.83 -46.51 68.23
N LEU A 7 18.24 -47.14 67.20
CA LEU A 7 16.89 -47.72 67.06
C LEU A 7 15.71 -46.88 66.50
N VAL A 8 15.15 -47.41 65.40
CA VAL A 8 13.84 -47.15 64.71
C VAL A 8 12.75 -48.08 65.34
N PRO A 9 11.49 -48.30 64.86
CA PRO A 9 10.38 -47.67 64.10
C PRO A 9 9.91 -46.25 64.41
N SER A 10 8.82 -45.63 63.94
CA SER A 10 7.78 -45.91 62.94
C SER A 10 6.83 -44.69 62.89
N SER A 11 6.61 -44.15 61.69
CA SER A 11 5.38 -43.54 61.13
C SER A 11 4.54 -42.49 61.89
N TRP A 12 3.98 -41.59 61.05
CA TRP A 12 2.92 -40.58 61.24
C TRP A 12 3.38 -39.21 61.73
N HIS A 13 3.36 -38.21 60.85
CA HIS A 13 2.86 -36.84 61.11
C HIS A 13 2.83 -36.01 59.80
N LEU A 14 1.65 -35.49 59.46
CA LEU A 14 1.42 -34.19 58.80
C LEU A 14 0.92 -33.24 59.92
N PRO A 15 0.79 -31.91 59.74
CA PRO A 15 1.55 -30.93 58.94
C PRO A 15 1.90 -29.65 59.77
N LEU A 16 2.57 -28.66 59.15
CA LEU A 16 2.60 -27.19 59.38
C LEU A 16 4.04 -26.65 59.15
N GLN A 17 4.26 -25.78 58.15
CA GLN A 17 4.35 -24.30 58.27
C GLN A 17 5.67 -23.88 58.98
N TRP A 18 6.63 -23.09 58.48
CA TRP A 18 6.69 -21.87 57.67
C TRP A 18 8.15 -21.74 57.16
N CYS A 19 8.38 -21.05 56.03
CA CYS A 19 9.25 -19.87 55.99
C CYS A 19 9.35 -19.32 54.56
N LEU A 20 8.73 -18.15 54.37
CA LEU A 20 8.92 -17.25 53.26
C LEU A 20 10.38 -16.76 53.20
N LEU A 21 10.99 -16.83 52.02
CA LEU A 21 12.08 -15.95 51.62
C LEU A 21 11.57 -15.09 50.47
N LEU A 22 11.24 -13.84 50.82
CA LEU A 22 11.01 -12.74 49.90
C LEU A 22 12.37 -12.30 49.32
N LEU A 23 12.55 -12.46 48.01
CA LEU A 23 13.54 -11.72 47.24
C LEU A 23 12.79 -10.74 46.32
N PRO A 24 13.21 -9.47 46.24
CA PRO A 24 12.51 -8.46 45.48
C PRO A 24 12.77 -8.66 43.98
N LEU A 25 11.68 -8.68 43.20
CA LEU A 25 11.75 -8.47 41.75
C LEU A 25 12.15 -7.02 41.51
N THR A 26 13.44 -6.77 41.28
CA THR A 26 13.87 -5.56 40.60
C THR A 26 13.53 -5.74 39.13
N GLU A 27 12.44 -5.12 38.68
CA GLU A 27 12.22 -4.85 37.26
C GLU A 27 13.35 -3.97 36.76
N SER A 28 14.38 -4.61 36.22
CA SER A 28 15.32 -3.99 35.30
C SER A 28 14.52 -3.63 34.04
N ALA A 29 13.97 -2.42 34.03
CA ALA A 29 13.56 -1.76 32.81
C ALA A 29 14.82 -1.65 31.94
N ARG A 30 14.98 -2.60 31.01
CA ARG A 30 15.97 -2.49 29.94
C ARG A 30 15.62 -1.23 29.16
N ALA A 31 16.38 -0.16 29.39
CA ALA A 31 16.38 1.00 28.52
C ALA A 31 16.71 0.51 27.11
N VAL A 32 15.71 0.53 26.23
CA VAL A 32 15.90 0.30 24.80
C VAL A 32 16.92 1.35 24.33
N PRO A 33 18.01 0.97 23.66
CA PRO A 33 18.93 1.93 23.09
C PRO A 33 18.15 2.82 22.12
N TRP A 34 18.14 4.12 22.40
CA TRP A 34 17.42 5.13 21.63
C TRP A 34 17.89 5.09 20.17
N LYS A 35 16.98 4.76 19.25
CA LYS A 35 17.20 4.93 17.81
C LYS A 35 16.87 6.38 17.42
N PRO A 36 17.74 7.08 16.66
CA PRO A 36 17.38 8.37 16.08
C PRO A 36 16.18 8.21 15.13
N CYS A 37 15.37 9.27 14.98
CA CYS A 37 14.23 9.34 14.07
C CYS A 37 14.67 9.34 12.58
N THR A 38 15.39 8.31 12.11
CA THR A 38 15.98 8.27 10.76
C THR A 38 15.00 7.84 9.67
N ASP A 39 13.85 7.25 10.04
CA ASP A 39 12.96 6.57 9.09
C ASP A 39 11.68 7.36 8.78
N LEU A 40 11.56 8.64 9.20
CA LEU A 40 10.36 9.41 8.90
C LEU A 40 10.34 9.80 7.41
N HIS A 41 9.19 9.59 6.77
CA HIS A 41 8.91 10.00 5.40
C HIS A 41 8.61 11.52 5.37
N PRO A 42 8.55 12.21 4.21
CA PRO A 42 8.16 13.62 4.14
C PRO A 42 6.79 13.83 4.79
N LEU A 43 6.76 14.67 5.82
CA LEU A 43 5.58 14.95 6.63
C LEU A 43 4.88 16.21 6.11
N ASP A 44 3.76 16.05 5.40
CA ASP A 44 2.90 17.18 5.00
C ASP A 44 2.15 17.72 6.22
N LEU A 45 2.62 18.85 6.74
CA LEU A 45 2.08 19.50 7.94
C LEU A 45 0.71 20.14 7.68
N LEU A 46 0.40 20.52 6.43
CA LEU A 46 -0.91 21.05 6.07
C LEU A 46 -1.97 19.94 6.11
N SER A 47 -1.66 18.78 5.55
CA SER A 47 -2.59 17.64 5.55
C SER A 47 -2.92 17.13 6.96
N ARG A 48 -2.11 17.45 7.98
CA ARG A 48 -2.39 17.11 9.39
C ARG A 48 -3.42 18.04 10.05
N VAL A 49 -3.57 19.27 9.56
CA VAL A 49 -4.55 20.25 10.10
C VAL A 49 -5.81 20.39 9.25
N LEU A 50 -5.79 19.87 8.03
CA LEU A 50 -6.95 19.88 7.14
C LEU A 50 -7.87 18.69 7.43
N PRO A 51 -9.20 18.88 7.37
CA PRO A 51 -10.14 17.82 7.67
C PRO A 51 -10.15 16.85 6.49
N ARG A 52 -10.00 15.55 6.80
CA ARG A 52 -9.98 14.47 5.79
C ARG A 52 -11.35 14.28 5.10
N ASP A 53 -12.42 14.77 5.73
CA ASP A 53 -13.81 14.60 5.26
C ASP A 53 -14.35 15.79 4.45
N GLY A 54 -13.49 16.70 3.97
CA GLY A 54 -13.90 17.84 3.13
C GLY A 54 -14.75 18.92 3.83
N ARG A 55 -14.94 18.83 5.16
CA ARG A 55 -15.67 19.83 5.95
C ARG A 55 -14.96 21.19 5.92
N ALA A 56 -15.71 22.28 5.81
CA ALA A 56 -15.12 23.62 5.87
C ALA A 56 -14.50 23.89 7.25
N LEU A 57 -13.22 24.24 7.28
CA LEU A 57 -12.50 24.58 8.51
C LEU A 57 -12.72 26.07 8.83
N ALA A 58 -13.35 26.37 9.96
CA ALA A 58 -13.59 27.75 10.38
C ALA A 58 -12.27 28.52 10.49
N GLY A 59 -12.18 29.69 9.83
CA GLY A 59 -10.98 30.52 9.81
C GLY A 59 -9.95 30.19 8.73
N VAL A 60 -10.22 29.22 7.84
CA VAL A 60 -9.38 28.89 6.68
C VAL A 60 -10.21 28.96 5.40
N ARG A 61 -9.66 29.61 4.37
CA ARG A 61 -10.29 29.73 3.05
C ARG A 61 -9.34 29.21 1.98
N MET A 62 -9.82 28.42 1.05
CA MET A 62 -9.07 28.11 -0.16
C MET A 62 -9.22 29.25 -1.17
N VAL A 63 -8.12 29.66 -1.78
CA VAL A 63 -8.08 30.71 -2.79
C VAL A 63 -7.34 30.20 -4.03
N GLN A 64 -7.97 30.34 -5.19
CA GLN A 64 -7.32 30.18 -6.49
C GLN A 64 -6.57 31.49 -6.80
N ALA A 65 -5.27 31.42 -7.00
CA ALA A 65 -4.44 32.57 -7.36
C ALA A 65 -3.59 32.22 -8.59
N GLY A 66 -4.00 32.70 -9.76
CA GLY A 66 -3.40 32.28 -11.02
C GLY A 66 -3.66 30.80 -11.30
N ASP A 67 -2.59 30.07 -11.57
CA ASP A 67 -2.54 28.67 -11.97
C ASP A 67 -2.39 27.69 -10.79
N ALA A 68 -2.54 28.15 -9.55
CA ALA A 68 -2.46 27.32 -8.36
C ALA A 68 -3.46 27.72 -7.28
N ARG A 69 -3.79 26.74 -6.41
CA ARG A 69 -4.60 26.94 -5.21
C ARG A 69 -3.71 26.97 -3.98
N GLY A 70 -4.08 27.80 -3.00
CA GLY A 70 -3.55 27.69 -1.66
C GLY A 70 -4.55 28.12 -0.59
N LEU A 71 -4.15 27.91 0.65
CA LEU A 71 -4.94 28.16 1.83
C LEU A 71 -4.60 29.53 2.40
N GLN A 72 -5.61 30.34 2.57
CA GLN A 72 -5.58 31.59 3.32
C GLN A 72 -6.06 31.34 4.74
N ILE A 73 -5.23 31.70 5.72
CA ILE A 73 -5.59 31.59 7.13
C ILE A 73 -6.12 32.96 7.59
N LEU A 74 -7.42 33.04 7.86
CA LEU A 74 -8.13 34.26 8.23
C LEU A 74 -8.09 34.50 9.74
N SER A 75 -8.15 33.44 10.54
CA SER A 75 -8.06 33.50 11.99
C SER A 75 -7.37 32.25 12.54
N PRO A 76 -6.57 32.36 13.61
CA PRO A 76 -6.02 31.18 14.26
C PRO A 76 -7.16 30.34 14.84
N SER A 77 -7.12 29.03 14.59
CA SER A 77 -8.11 28.07 15.04
C SER A 77 -7.42 26.94 15.79
N GLN A 78 -8.07 26.34 16.80
CA GLN A 78 -7.57 25.10 17.41
C GLN A 78 -7.39 23.99 16.36
N ALA A 79 -8.17 24.04 15.28
CA ALA A 79 -8.08 23.11 14.17
C ALA A 79 -6.79 23.25 13.33
N LEU A 80 -6.05 24.36 13.45
CA LEU A 80 -4.73 24.57 12.82
C LEU A 80 -3.57 24.11 13.73
N THR A 81 -3.84 23.20 14.66
CA THR A 81 -2.84 22.70 15.61
C THR A 81 -3.00 21.20 15.83
N PHE A 82 -1.88 20.50 16.03
CA PHE A 82 -1.85 19.09 16.38
C PHE A 82 -0.67 18.76 17.30
N PRO A 83 -0.77 17.75 18.18
CA PRO A 83 0.30 17.35 19.07
C PRO A 83 1.46 16.71 18.30
N SER A 84 2.70 17.00 18.74
CA SER A 84 3.92 16.44 18.17
C SER A 84 3.94 14.91 18.18
N SER A 85 3.27 14.30 19.15
CA SER A 85 3.10 12.84 19.28
C SER A 85 2.36 12.20 18.10
N GLN A 86 1.68 12.96 17.24
CA GLN A 86 1.14 12.44 15.97
C GLN A 86 2.22 12.20 14.90
N LEU A 87 3.36 12.88 15.01
CA LEU A 87 4.50 12.74 14.08
C LEU A 87 5.65 11.95 14.70
N PHE A 88 5.86 12.12 16.00
CA PHE A 88 6.99 11.61 16.77
C PHE A 88 6.51 10.54 17.77
N VAL A 89 5.90 9.46 17.25
CA VAL A 89 5.23 8.43 18.06
C VAL A 89 6.22 7.58 18.87
N ASN A 90 7.28 7.10 18.22
CA ASN A 90 8.25 6.16 18.82
C ASN A 90 9.60 6.82 19.15
N CYS A 91 9.77 8.08 18.79
CA CYS A 91 11.01 8.84 18.97
C CYS A 91 10.61 10.29 19.21
N PRO A 92 10.73 10.82 20.44
CA PRO A 92 10.26 12.16 20.78
C PRO A 92 11.23 13.27 20.33
N LEU A 93 12.36 12.93 19.71
CA LEU A 93 13.40 13.88 19.31
C LEU A 93 13.14 14.43 17.90
N PHE A 94 13.34 15.73 17.70
CA PHE A 94 13.30 16.32 16.36
C PHE A 94 14.54 15.91 15.55
N PRO A 95 14.45 15.64 14.23
CA PRO A 95 15.60 15.27 13.42
C PRO A 95 16.71 16.33 13.46
N ALA A 96 17.96 15.90 13.67
CA ALA A 96 19.13 16.78 13.64
C ALA A 96 19.46 17.27 12.22
N GLU A 97 19.13 16.45 11.22
CA GLU A 97 19.23 16.76 9.80
C GLU A 97 17.84 16.73 9.17
N PHE A 98 17.44 17.82 8.53
CA PHE A 98 16.10 17.95 7.95
C PHE A 98 16.03 19.03 6.87
N SER A 99 14.96 18.96 6.09
CA SER A 99 14.57 19.97 5.13
C SER A 99 13.12 20.40 5.34
N ILE A 100 12.83 21.68 5.13
CA ILE A 100 11.47 22.22 5.11
C ILE A 100 11.20 22.73 3.70
N VAL A 101 10.17 22.21 3.05
CA VAL A 101 9.68 22.70 1.76
C VAL A 101 8.39 23.45 1.96
N ALA A 102 8.32 24.69 1.49
CA ALA A 102 7.10 25.49 1.55
C ALA A 102 6.83 26.23 0.24
N THR A 103 5.58 26.22 -0.21
CA THR A 103 5.13 26.98 -1.38
C THR A 103 4.11 28.01 -0.94
N VAL A 104 4.46 29.30 -1.10
CA VAL A 104 3.73 30.43 -0.54
C VAL A 104 3.51 31.54 -1.57
N LYS A 105 2.43 32.30 -1.41
CA LYS A 105 2.21 33.58 -2.09
C LYS A 105 2.02 34.67 -1.03
N VAL A 106 2.92 35.63 -0.97
CA VAL A 106 2.91 36.67 0.07
C VAL A 106 2.53 38.03 -0.55
N PRO A 107 1.49 38.73 -0.03
CA PRO A 107 1.08 40.00 -0.60
C PRO A 107 2.09 41.14 -0.44
N HIS A 108 2.23 42.01 -1.45
CA HIS A 108 3.18 43.14 -1.43
C HIS A 108 2.85 44.17 -0.33
N THR A 109 1.59 44.27 0.09
CA THR A 109 1.07 45.35 0.94
C THR A 109 1.49 45.26 2.41
N ARG A 110 2.22 44.21 2.85
CA ARG A 110 2.35 43.89 4.29
C ARG A 110 3.76 43.61 4.83
N VAL A 111 4.72 44.44 4.42
CA VAL A 111 6.14 44.42 4.84
C VAL A 111 6.39 44.86 6.31
N LYS A 112 5.41 44.84 7.22
CA LYS A 112 5.60 45.35 8.61
C LYS A 112 5.25 44.38 9.75
N ARG A 113 4.77 43.16 9.46
CA ARG A 113 4.44 42.18 10.51
C ARG A 113 5.44 41.02 10.50
N THR A 114 5.71 40.49 11.70
CA THR A 114 6.46 39.24 11.85
C THR A 114 5.46 38.10 11.87
N GLU A 115 5.57 37.19 10.92
CA GLU A 115 4.60 36.12 10.67
C GLU A 115 5.27 34.75 10.81
N PHE A 116 4.55 33.76 11.29
CA PHE A 116 5.03 32.38 11.45
C PHE A 116 4.34 31.49 10.44
N LEU A 117 5.12 30.77 9.65
CA LEU A 117 4.58 29.73 8.78
C LEU A 117 4.20 28.50 9.59
N PHE A 118 5.03 28.13 10.54
CA PHE A 118 4.69 27.19 11.61
C PHE A 118 5.54 27.43 12.86
N ALA A 119 5.10 26.86 13.98
CA ALA A 119 5.85 26.82 15.23
C ALA A 119 5.57 25.52 16.00
N VAL A 120 6.59 25.00 16.67
CA VAL A 120 6.50 23.91 17.64
C VAL A 120 6.64 24.50 19.04
N VAL A 121 5.62 24.35 19.88
CA VAL A 121 5.55 24.97 21.20
C VAL A 121 5.27 23.93 22.26
N LYS A 122 6.09 23.89 23.31
CA LYS A 122 5.87 23.03 24.48
C LYS A 122 4.70 23.57 25.31
N GLU A 123 3.70 22.74 25.60
CA GLU A 123 2.42 23.21 26.15
C GLU A 123 2.51 23.63 27.63
N ASP A 124 3.27 22.88 28.44
CA ASP A 124 3.46 23.06 29.89
C ASP A 124 4.08 24.42 30.25
N VAL A 125 5.18 24.78 29.59
CA VAL A 125 5.96 26.00 29.87
C VAL A 125 5.78 27.06 28.79
N ASN A 126 4.95 26.77 27.79
CA ASN A 126 4.68 27.66 26.68
C ASN A 126 5.97 28.13 25.97
N GLN A 127 6.92 27.22 25.73
CA GLN A 127 8.23 27.55 25.17
C GLN A 127 8.26 27.24 23.66
N LEU A 128 8.77 28.18 22.85
CA LEU A 128 9.01 27.93 21.42
C LEU A 128 10.25 27.04 21.27
N LEU A 129 10.06 25.83 20.73
CA LEU A 129 11.11 24.86 20.47
C LEU A 129 11.70 25.02 19.06
N LEU A 130 10.83 25.20 18.07
CA LEU A 130 11.20 25.40 16.66
C LEU A 130 10.18 26.31 15.99
N GLY A 131 10.57 27.13 15.02
CA GLY A 131 9.62 27.87 14.21
C GLY A 131 10.23 28.55 13.00
N LEU A 132 9.48 28.55 11.91
CA LEU A 132 9.83 29.24 10.67
C LEU A 132 9.07 30.55 10.57
N ARG A 133 9.82 31.65 10.54
CA ARG A 133 9.30 33.01 10.65
C ARG A 133 9.69 33.87 9.46
N PHE A 134 8.71 34.54 8.86
CA PHE A 134 8.89 35.55 7.83
C PHE A 134 8.92 36.96 8.43
N SER A 135 9.82 37.78 7.91
CA SER A 135 9.95 39.19 8.29
C SER A 135 10.55 40.01 7.16
N LYS A 136 9.71 40.78 6.46
CA LYS A 136 10.13 41.61 5.31
C LYS A 136 10.80 40.78 4.21
N ASP A 137 12.09 40.98 4.00
CA ASP A 137 12.97 40.33 3.04
C ASP A 137 13.80 39.20 3.67
N LYS A 138 13.34 38.66 4.81
CA LYS A 138 14.08 37.67 5.61
C LYS A 138 13.22 36.49 5.97
N VAL A 139 13.87 35.33 5.91
CA VAL A 139 13.36 34.06 6.43
C VAL A 139 14.21 33.67 7.62
N HIS A 140 13.57 33.38 8.76
CA HIS A 140 14.22 33.05 10.00
C HIS A 140 13.82 31.66 10.47
N LEU A 141 14.79 30.80 10.73
CA LEU A 141 14.59 29.57 11.48
C LEU A 141 14.98 29.85 12.94
N LEU A 142 14.01 29.71 13.85
CA LEU A 142 14.19 29.87 15.29
C LEU A 142 14.15 28.50 15.94
N TYR A 143 15.12 28.17 16.78
CA TYR A 143 15.11 26.91 17.53
C TYR A 143 15.71 27.07 18.93
N GLN A 144 15.43 26.10 19.79
CA GLN A 144 16.01 25.98 21.11
C GLN A 144 17.29 25.13 21.01
N GLY A 145 18.46 25.77 21.05
CA GLY A 145 19.76 25.11 21.11
C GLY A 145 20.21 24.80 22.55
N SER A 146 21.35 24.14 22.67
CA SER A 146 21.93 23.71 23.96
C SER A 146 22.31 24.90 24.87
N MET A 147 22.61 26.06 24.28
CA MET A 147 23.01 27.29 25.00
C MET A 147 21.89 28.33 25.12
N GLY A 148 20.69 28.04 24.62
CA GLY A 148 19.56 28.98 24.63
C GLY A 148 18.84 29.05 23.29
N ARG A 149 18.14 30.16 23.03
CA ARG A 149 17.42 30.36 21.76
C ARG A 149 18.36 30.83 20.66
N GLU A 150 18.38 30.09 19.57
CA GLU A 150 19.17 30.39 18.39
C GLU A 150 18.29 30.87 17.22
N ARG A 151 18.92 31.54 16.25
CA ARG A 151 18.23 32.14 15.12
C ARG A 151 19.12 32.17 13.88
N LEU A 152 18.77 31.37 12.88
CA LEU A 152 19.32 31.47 11.53
C LEU A 152 18.51 32.48 10.72
N SER A 153 19.18 33.33 9.93
CA SER A 153 18.55 34.46 9.24
C SER A 153 19.04 34.58 7.80
N PHE A 154 18.25 34.05 6.87
CA PHE A 154 18.46 34.25 5.44
C PHE A 154 17.93 35.63 5.06
N LYS A 155 18.75 36.44 4.39
CA LYS A 155 18.45 37.83 4.01
C LYS A 155 18.25 37.93 2.50
N ARG A 156 17.57 38.99 2.04
CA ARG A 156 17.28 39.27 0.63
C ARG A 156 16.37 38.24 -0.04
N ILE A 157 15.48 37.62 0.73
CA ILE A 157 14.47 36.69 0.22
C ILE A 157 13.23 37.51 -0.13
N ARG A 158 13.01 37.77 -1.42
CA ARG A 158 11.91 38.61 -1.92
C ARG A 158 10.67 37.76 -2.18
N LEU A 159 9.92 37.41 -1.14
CA LEU A 159 8.68 36.62 -1.26
C LEU A 159 7.41 37.48 -1.41
N ALA A 160 7.48 38.76 -1.01
CA ALA A 160 6.33 39.66 -0.89
C ALA A 160 6.12 40.50 -2.16
N ASP A 161 5.89 39.82 -3.28
CA ASP A 161 5.70 40.43 -4.60
C ASP A 161 4.38 39.99 -5.27
N ASP A 162 3.46 39.41 -4.50
CA ASP A 162 2.20 38.83 -4.97
C ASP A 162 2.38 37.67 -5.97
N HIS A 163 3.55 37.02 -6.06
CA HIS A 163 3.75 35.79 -6.85
C HIS A 163 3.91 34.55 -5.96
N TRP A 164 3.74 33.37 -6.58
CA TRP A 164 4.03 32.10 -5.93
C TRP A 164 5.54 31.91 -5.86
N HIS A 165 6.02 31.40 -4.74
CA HIS A 165 7.40 31.03 -4.53
C HIS A 165 7.48 29.71 -3.77
N SER A 166 8.43 28.87 -4.15
CA SER A 166 8.79 27.65 -3.46
C SER A 166 10.15 27.83 -2.78
N ILE A 167 10.16 27.67 -1.45
CA ILE A 167 11.37 27.71 -0.63
C ILE A 167 11.69 26.32 -0.11
N VAL A 168 12.98 25.95 -0.18
CA VAL A 168 13.53 24.76 0.46
C VAL A 168 14.60 25.22 1.44
N ILE A 169 14.44 24.90 2.72
CA ILE A 169 15.47 25.14 3.74
C ILE A 169 16.01 23.78 4.16
N SER A 170 17.31 23.54 4.05
CA SER A 170 17.94 22.27 4.43
C SER A 170 19.03 22.52 5.48
N ILE A 171 18.98 21.77 6.56
CA ILE A 171 19.91 21.83 7.71
C ILE A 171 20.66 20.51 7.77
N SER A 172 21.99 20.55 7.71
CA SER A 172 22.88 19.41 7.92
C SER A 172 24.18 19.85 8.59
N GLY A 173 24.49 19.25 9.75
CA GLY A 173 25.68 19.60 10.53
C GLY A 173 25.72 21.10 10.88
N HIS A 174 26.75 21.79 10.40
CA HIS A 174 26.95 23.24 10.57
C HIS A 174 26.39 24.10 9.43
N HIS A 175 25.78 23.47 8.43
CA HIS A 175 25.35 24.12 7.20
C HIS A 175 23.83 24.24 7.18
N ALA A 176 23.37 25.45 6.87
CA ALA A 176 21.98 25.75 6.61
C ALA A 176 21.86 26.39 5.24
N THR A 177 21.14 25.75 4.33
CA THR A 177 20.93 26.23 2.97
C THR A 177 19.48 26.66 2.78
N LEU A 178 19.25 27.69 1.96
CA LEU A 178 17.93 28.10 1.49
C LEU A 178 17.95 28.23 -0.03
N THR A 179 17.16 27.41 -0.70
CA THR A 179 16.93 27.46 -2.15
C THR A 179 15.56 28.10 -2.41
N LEU A 180 15.53 29.16 -3.22
CA LEU A 180 14.30 29.81 -3.67
C LEU A 180 14.08 29.48 -5.15
N ASP A 181 12.93 28.92 -5.51
CA ASP A 181 12.50 28.62 -6.87
C ASP A 181 13.57 27.87 -7.70
N CYS A 182 14.16 26.82 -7.13
CA CYS A 182 15.26 26.05 -7.72
C CYS A 182 16.46 26.88 -8.21
N GLY A 183 16.63 28.10 -7.67
CA GLY A 183 17.75 28.96 -7.95
C GLY A 183 19.03 28.55 -7.20
N ILE A 184 20.00 29.45 -7.18
CA ILE A 184 21.26 29.25 -6.48
C ILE A 184 21.00 29.21 -4.95
N PRO A 185 21.40 28.15 -4.23
CA PRO A 185 21.21 28.06 -2.79
C PRO A 185 21.98 29.14 -2.04
N LEU A 186 21.32 29.76 -1.05
CA LEU A 186 21.96 30.64 -0.08
C LEU A 186 22.43 29.81 1.11
N GLU A 187 23.74 29.79 1.33
CA GLU A 187 24.34 29.00 2.41
C GLU A 187 24.72 29.88 3.62
N LEU A 188 24.45 29.37 4.81
CA LEU A 188 24.89 29.92 6.08
C LEU A 188 25.63 28.82 6.84
N VAL A 189 26.79 29.17 7.41
CA VAL A 189 27.49 28.32 8.37
C VAL A 189 27.22 28.86 9.76
N HIS A 190 26.76 28.00 10.67
CA HIS A 190 26.43 28.37 12.04
C HIS A 190 27.39 27.73 13.05
N GLU A 191 27.62 28.41 14.17
CA GLU A 191 28.69 28.08 15.12
C GLU A 191 28.49 26.70 15.77
N GLN A 192 27.26 26.33 16.11
CA GLN A 192 26.91 25.07 16.75
C GLN A 192 25.90 24.32 15.89
N PRO A 193 26.07 23.00 15.64
CA PRO A 193 25.16 22.24 14.79
C PRO A 193 23.74 22.24 15.38
N PHE A 194 22.73 21.92 14.55
CA PHE A 194 21.37 21.81 15.07
C PHE A 194 21.30 20.72 16.16
N PRO A 195 20.63 20.98 17.31
CA PRO A 195 20.63 20.07 18.45
C PRO A 195 20.02 18.71 18.09
N SER A 196 20.79 17.63 18.30
CA SER A 196 20.32 16.26 18.09
C SER A 196 19.44 15.72 19.23
N ASP A 197 19.35 16.47 20.32
CA ASP A 197 18.62 16.15 21.56
C ASP A 197 17.36 17.02 21.75
N LEU A 198 16.90 17.73 20.70
CA LEU A 198 15.72 18.58 20.78
C LEU A 198 14.45 17.75 21.02
N ASN A 199 14.05 17.63 22.29
CA ASN A 199 12.88 16.87 22.70
C ASN A 199 11.57 17.62 22.40
N THR A 200 10.66 16.96 21.68
CA THR A 200 9.34 17.45 21.28
C THR A 200 8.20 16.86 22.11
N ASP A 201 8.48 16.07 23.14
CA ASP A 201 7.46 15.52 24.02
C ASP A 201 6.64 16.63 24.72
N GLY A 202 5.33 16.43 24.81
CA GLY A 202 4.39 17.42 25.33
C GLY A 202 4.32 18.74 24.55
N SER A 203 4.63 18.72 23.25
CA SER A 203 4.57 19.92 22.39
C SER A 203 3.51 19.84 21.29
N ARG A 204 3.16 21.00 20.72
CA ARG A 204 2.21 21.13 19.61
C ARG A 204 2.81 21.87 18.43
N PHE A 205 2.45 21.41 17.25
CA PHE A 205 2.59 22.16 16.01
C PHE A 205 1.45 23.16 15.87
N HIS A 206 1.79 24.40 15.53
CA HIS A 206 0.89 25.47 15.16
C HIS A 206 1.17 25.88 13.72
N ILE A 207 0.16 25.79 12.85
CA ILE A 207 0.29 26.15 11.43
C ILE A 207 -0.20 27.58 11.21
N GLY A 208 0.58 28.35 10.45
CA GLY A 208 0.30 29.75 10.13
C GLY A 208 0.28 30.70 11.31
N SER A 209 0.78 30.30 12.48
CA SER A 209 0.87 31.15 13.67
C SER A 209 1.87 30.58 14.66
N ARG A 210 2.32 31.40 15.63
CA ARG A 210 3.12 30.89 16.76
C ARG A 210 2.24 30.23 17.84
N ARG A 211 1.03 30.79 18.03
CA ARG A 211 -0.01 30.44 19.01
C ARG A 211 -1.34 31.05 18.52
N GLN A 212 -2.41 30.91 19.30
CA GLN A 212 -3.75 31.45 18.99
C GLN A 212 -3.84 32.91 18.52
N TRP A 213 -2.89 33.82 18.76
CA TRP A 213 -3.02 35.23 18.29
C TRP A 213 -1.72 35.91 17.85
N LYS A 214 -0.58 35.22 17.89
CA LYS A 214 0.74 35.86 17.67
C LYS A 214 1.39 35.43 16.37
N GLY A 215 1.59 36.40 15.48
CA GLY A 215 2.31 36.24 14.22
C GLY A 215 1.57 35.38 13.20
N LEU A 216 0.27 35.62 13.02
CA LEU A 216 -0.55 34.97 11.99
C LEU A 216 0.04 35.22 10.60
N PHE A 217 0.19 34.15 9.82
CA PHE A 217 0.56 34.22 8.41
C PHE A 217 -0.63 34.67 7.57
N THR A 218 -0.43 35.70 6.75
CA THR A 218 -1.53 36.35 6.01
C THR A 218 -1.52 36.11 4.50
N GLY A 219 -0.54 35.34 3.99
CA GLY A 219 -0.46 34.93 2.59
C GLY A 219 -1.28 33.69 2.26
N LEU A 220 -1.04 33.13 1.08
CA LEU A 220 -1.54 31.81 0.68
C LEU A 220 -0.47 30.76 0.89
N LEU A 221 -0.86 29.61 1.44
CA LEU A 221 0.00 28.48 1.70
C LEU A 221 -0.49 27.27 0.88
N ARG A 222 0.34 26.80 -0.06
CA ARG A 222 0.04 25.64 -0.91
C ARG A 222 0.66 24.35 -0.37
N GLN A 223 1.88 24.46 0.16
CA GLN A 223 2.71 23.34 0.57
C GLN A 223 3.45 23.70 1.86
N LEU A 224 3.52 22.78 2.82
CA LEU A 224 4.40 22.87 3.98
C LEU A 224 4.79 21.46 4.44
N VAL A 225 6.00 21.04 4.09
CA VAL A 225 6.48 19.67 4.28
C VAL A 225 7.75 19.70 5.13
N LEU A 226 7.83 18.82 6.13
CA LEU A 226 9.04 18.52 6.87
C LEU A 226 9.59 17.18 6.40
N LEU A 227 10.79 17.17 5.81
CA LEU A 227 11.51 15.98 5.40
C LEU A 227 12.68 15.75 6.36
N PRO A 228 12.81 14.59 7.04
CA PRO A 228 14.07 14.23 7.67
C PRO A 228 15.10 13.93 6.58
N GLY A 229 16.28 14.54 6.69
CA GLY A 229 17.26 14.59 5.61
C GLY A 229 17.38 15.97 4.96
N SER A 230 18.59 16.31 4.56
CA SER A 230 18.96 17.60 3.96
C SER A 230 18.85 17.65 2.43
N ASP A 231 18.27 16.60 1.82
CA ASP A 231 18.31 16.34 0.38
C ASP A 231 17.07 16.84 -0.38
N ALA A 232 16.13 17.55 0.26
CA ALA A 232 14.89 18.01 -0.39
C ALA A 232 15.13 18.80 -1.68
N THR A 233 16.17 19.64 -1.74
CA THR A 233 16.48 20.43 -2.94
C THR A 233 16.71 19.52 -4.15
N SER A 234 17.45 18.41 -3.98
CA SER A 234 17.70 17.45 -5.06
C SER A 234 16.46 16.66 -5.48
N ARG A 235 15.45 16.56 -4.59
CA ARG A 235 14.19 15.87 -4.87
C ARG A 235 13.19 16.73 -5.65
N VAL A 236 13.23 18.05 -5.45
CA VAL A 236 12.28 18.98 -6.11
C VAL A 236 12.89 19.78 -7.26
N CYS A 237 14.22 19.77 -7.41
CA CYS A 237 14.93 20.55 -8.44
C CYS A 237 15.86 19.64 -9.28
N PRO A 238 16.00 19.89 -10.59
CA PRO A 238 15.39 20.98 -11.35
C PRO A 238 13.89 20.76 -11.62
N SER A 239 13.13 21.84 -11.79
CA SER A 239 11.69 21.79 -12.09
C SER A 239 11.35 22.69 -13.27
N SER A 240 10.37 22.28 -14.08
CA SER A 240 9.82 23.09 -15.17
C SER A 240 8.95 24.26 -14.68
N ARG A 241 8.49 24.22 -13.41
CA ARG A 241 7.75 25.30 -12.75
C ARG A 241 8.37 25.60 -11.37
N PRO A 242 9.50 26.30 -11.31
CA PRO A 242 10.26 26.45 -10.07
C PRO A 242 9.52 27.18 -8.94
N SER A 243 8.63 28.12 -9.27
CA SER A 243 7.79 28.85 -8.31
C SER A 243 6.66 28.03 -7.67
N LEU A 244 6.43 26.83 -8.19
CA LEU A 244 5.38 25.90 -7.78
C LEU A 244 5.94 24.48 -7.75
N THR A 245 7.16 24.29 -7.24
CA THR A 245 7.69 22.94 -7.05
C THR A 245 6.92 22.21 -5.96
N GLU A 246 6.72 20.91 -6.16
CA GLU A 246 5.86 20.08 -5.32
C GLU A 246 6.64 18.87 -4.83
N LEU A 247 6.76 18.76 -3.51
CA LEU A 247 7.22 17.56 -2.80
C LEU A 247 6.02 16.78 -2.25
N SER A 248 5.06 17.48 -1.65
CA SER A 248 3.79 16.92 -1.19
C SER A 248 2.79 18.07 -0.94
N ILE A 249 1.61 17.98 -1.53
CA ILE A 249 0.53 18.96 -1.35
C ILE A 249 -0.74 18.27 -0.89
N PRO A 250 -1.57 18.92 -0.06
CA PRO A 250 -2.91 18.41 0.26
C PRO A 250 -3.71 18.18 -1.02
N THR A 251 -4.36 17.03 -1.15
CA THR A 251 -5.18 16.65 -2.32
C THR A 251 -6.22 17.69 -2.68
N ILE A 252 -6.80 18.37 -1.69
CA ILE A 252 -7.76 19.46 -1.92
C ILE A 252 -7.18 20.64 -2.73
N LEU A 253 -5.85 20.78 -2.78
CA LEU A 253 -5.12 21.82 -3.52
C LEU A 253 -4.51 21.32 -4.84
N SER A 254 -4.55 20.00 -5.14
CA SER A 254 -3.96 19.41 -6.35
C SER A 254 -4.85 19.51 -7.58
N HIS A 255 -6.18 19.59 -7.42
CA HIS A 255 -7.11 19.71 -8.53
C HIS A 255 -7.06 21.10 -9.18
N LEU A 256 -6.46 21.20 -10.38
CA LEU A 256 -6.56 22.37 -11.26
C LEU A 256 -7.83 22.27 -12.12
N PRO A 257 -8.57 23.37 -12.39
CA PRO A 257 -9.64 23.31 -13.38
C PRO A 257 -9.08 23.13 -14.79
N VAL A 258 -9.82 22.38 -15.60
CA VAL A 258 -9.63 22.22 -17.05
C VAL A 258 -9.60 23.58 -17.72
N LYS A 259 -8.53 23.89 -18.47
CA LYS A 259 -8.54 24.99 -19.44
C LYS A 259 -9.57 24.66 -20.52
N THR A 260 -10.70 25.35 -20.55
CA THR A 260 -11.53 25.42 -21.76
C THR A 260 -10.81 26.31 -22.77
N LEU A 261 -10.31 25.68 -23.84
CA LEU A 261 -9.87 26.36 -25.06
C LEU A 261 -11.10 26.96 -25.74
N THR A 262 -11.34 28.25 -25.56
CA THR A 262 -12.16 29.04 -26.48
C THR A 262 -11.53 30.43 -26.62
N ASN A 263 -11.11 30.75 -27.85
CA ASN A 263 -10.79 32.10 -28.28
C ASN A 263 -12.02 33.00 -28.07
N ASP A 264 -11.87 34.10 -27.33
CA ASP A 264 -12.16 35.47 -27.79
C ASP A 264 -12.13 36.48 -26.63
N VAL A 265 -11.30 37.51 -26.83
CA VAL A 265 -11.51 38.95 -26.57
C VAL A 265 -12.25 39.39 -25.28
N LEU A 266 -11.48 40.09 -24.42
CA LEU A 266 -11.86 41.16 -23.47
C LEU A 266 -13.04 40.90 -22.52
N LEU A 267 -12.78 40.30 -21.35
CA LEU A 267 -13.55 40.58 -20.13
C LEU A 267 -12.61 40.68 -18.90
N PRO A 268 -12.84 41.62 -17.95
CA PRO A 268 -12.05 41.68 -16.72
C PRO A 268 -12.32 40.43 -15.86
N PRO A 269 -11.36 40.01 -15.01
CA PRO A 269 -11.52 38.83 -14.17
C PRO A 269 -12.61 39.11 -13.14
N TYR A 270 -13.81 38.59 -13.36
CA TYR A 270 -14.83 38.52 -12.32
C TYR A 270 -14.38 37.43 -11.33
N GLU A 271 -14.10 37.85 -10.10
CA GLU A 271 -14.00 36.95 -8.96
C GLU A 271 -15.32 36.18 -8.85
N THR A 272 -15.34 34.90 -9.20
CA THR A 272 -16.48 34.04 -8.90
C THR A 272 -16.51 33.79 -7.39
N GLU A 273 -17.28 34.60 -6.67
CA GLU A 273 -17.73 34.28 -5.32
C GLU A 273 -18.56 32.99 -5.36
N ILE A 274 -17.98 31.89 -4.87
CA ILE A 274 -18.73 30.65 -4.62
C ILE A 274 -19.66 30.91 -3.44
N ARG A 275 -20.96 31.04 -3.71
CA ARG A 275 -22.01 31.13 -2.69
C ARG A 275 -22.71 29.79 -2.57
N VAL A 276 -22.43 29.06 -1.48
CA VAL A 276 -23.12 27.81 -1.13
C VAL A 276 -24.38 28.16 -0.35
N THR A 277 -25.54 27.77 -0.87
CA THR A 277 -26.82 27.88 -0.16
C THR A 277 -27.15 26.54 0.51
N LEU A 278 -27.43 26.56 1.81
CA LEU A 278 -27.80 25.39 2.61
C LEU A 278 -29.32 25.34 2.73
N GLY A 279 -29.97 24.26 2.30
CA GLY A 279 -31.42 24.06 2.47
C GLY A 279 -32.14 23.41 1.29
N SER A 280 -33.48 23.32 1.40
CA SER A 280 -34.40 22.64 0.49
C SER A 280 -34.27 23.09 -0.98
N ASN A 281 -34.28 22.10 -1.88
CA ASN A 281 -34.10 22.19 -3.34
C ASN A 281 -34.42 23.57 -3.96
N PRO A 282 -33.42 24.44 -4.15
CA PRO A 282 -33.61 25.76 -4.77
C PRO A 282 -33.92 25.62 -6.26
N ALA A 283 -34.65 26.57 -6.84
CA ALA A 283 -34.88 26.58 -8.29
C ALA A 283 -33.55 26.82 -9.03
N CYS A 284 -33.26 26.01 -10.05
CA CYS A 284 -32.15 26.26 -10.98
C CYS A 284 -32.71 26.96 -12.22
N THR A 285 -32.47 28.26 -12.32
CA THR A 285 -32.80 29.06 -13.50
C THR A 285 -31.53 29.73 -14.06
N GLY A 286 -31.65 30.53 -15.12
CA GLY A 286 -30.51 31.27 -15.68
C GLY A 286 -29.78 32.17 -14.67
N ALA A 287 -30.45 32.61 -13.60
CA ALA A 287 -29.83 33.41 -12.54
C ALA A 287 -28.88 32.60 -11.62
N GLU A 288 -29.08 31.28 -11.56
CA GLU A 288 -28.31 30.35 -10.75
C GLU A 288 -27.32 29.53 -11.58
N GLN A 289 -27.26 29.73 -12.90
CA GLN A 289 -26.35 29.01 -13.77
C GLN A 289 -24.89 29.13 -13.28
N GLY A 290 -24.22 28.00 -13.11
CA GLY A 290 -22.87 27.90 -12.57
C GLY A 290 -22.77 27.99 -11.04
N ARG A 291 -23.89 28.19 -10.31
CA ARG A 291 -23.90 28.12 -8.85
C ARG A 291 -23.86 26.68 -8.36
N LEU A 292 -23.37 26.50 -7.14
CA LEU A 292 -23.33 25.23 -6.44
C LEU A 292 -24.39 25.17 -5.35
N TRP A 293 -25.16 24.08 -5.31
CA TRP A 293 -26.08 23.76 -4.24
C TRP A 293 -25.61 22.49 -3.55
N PHE A 294 -25.59 22.51 -2.22
CA PHE A 294 -25.29 21.33 -1.42
C PHE A 294 -26.59 20.85 -0.77
N ASP A 295 -27.06 19.69 -1.21
CA ASP A 295 -28.22 19.04 -0.61
C ASP A 295 -27.78 18.43 0.73
N THR A 296 -28.18 19.04 1.84
CA THR A 296 -27.83 18.54 3.18
C THR A 296 -28.53 17.24 3.54
N LEU A 297 -29.63 16.88 2.86
CA LEU A 297 -30.36 15.64 3.07
C LEU A 297 -29.74 14.50 2.27
N LYS A 298 -29.35 14.76 1.00
CA LYS A 298 -28.72 13.77 0.12
C LYS A 298 -27.19 13.78 0.16
N ARG A 299 -26.58 14.68 0.94
CA ARG A 299 -25.13 14.88 1.05
C ARG A 299 -24.41 15.04 -0.31
N GLY A 300 -25.12 15.52 -1.33
CA GLY A 300 -24.62 15.68 -2.69
C GLY A 300 -24.35 17.15 -3.05
N LEU A 301 -23.23 17.40 -3.74
CA LEU A 301 -22.94 18.69 -4.35
C LEU A 301 -23.48 18.73 -5.78
N PHE A 302 -24.21 19.78 -6.14
CA PHE A 302 -24.82 19.94 -7.45
C PHE A 302 -24.44 21.29 -8.08
N ILE A 303 -24.33 21.36 -9.40
CA ILE A 303 -24.15 22.58 -10.18
C ILE A 303 -25.37 22.87 -11.05
N CYS A 304 -25.83 24.11 -11.06
CA CYS A 304 -26.97 24.51 -11.88
C CYS A 304 -26.51 24.79 -13.31
N ASP A 305 -27.12 24.11 -14.29
CA ASP A 305 -26.83 24.33 -15.72
C ASP A 305 -27.65 25.46 -16.36
N GLY A 306 -28.47 26.14 -15.57
CA GLY A 306 -29.42 27.17 -16.00
C GLY A 306 -30.87 26.67 -16.11
N THR A 307 -31.09 25.35 -16.03
CA THR A 307 -32.41 24.72 -16.08
C THR A 307 -32.63 23.63 -15.03
N ARG A 308 -31.56 22.92 -14.64
CA ARG A 308 -31.58 21.85 -13.63
C ARG A 308 -30.26 21.76 -12.87
N TRP A 309 -30.33 21.21 -11.67
CA TRP A 309 -29.16 20.86 -10.86
C TRP A 309 -28.55 19.54 -11.34
N GLN A 310 -27.28 19.55 -11.71
CA GLN A 310 -26.49 18.39 -12.10
C GLN A 310 -25.56 17.98 -10.96
N SER A 311 -25.51 16.69 -10.58
CA SER A 311 -24.63 16.24 -9.50
C SER A 311 -23.15 16.36 -9.89
N MET A 312 -22.35 16.93 -9.00
CA MET A 312 -20.89 17.06 -9.10
C MET A 312 -20.13 16.06 -8.23
N SER A 313 -20.78 15.47 -7.23
CA SER A 313 -20.23 14.37 -6.44
C SER A 313 -20.84 13.09 -6.97
N GLN A 314 -20.05 12.25 -7.63
CA GLN A 314 -20.26 10.82 -7.47
C GLN A 314 -19.74 10.51 -6.06
N GLU A 315 -20.62 10.15 -5.13
CA GLU A 315 -20.17 9.46 -3.91
C GLU A 315 -19.28 8.31 -4.40
N LYS A 316 -18.00 8.36 -4.07
CA LYS A 316 -17.06 7.32 -4.45
C LYS A 316 -17.01 6.34 -3.31
N ASP A 317 -17.36 5.09 -3.61
CA ASP A 317 -17.34 3.99 -2.67
C ASP A 317 -16.02 3.97 -1.90
N ARG A 318 -16.11 4.02 -0.58
CA ARG A 318 -14.97 3.82 0.32
C ARG A 318 -15.20 2.61 1.20
N LEU A 319 -14.19 1.75 1.35
CA LEU A 319 -14.26 0.60 2.26
C LEU A 319 -14.34 1.08 3.71
N ASP A 320 -15.41 0.73 4.40
CA ASP A 320 -15.61 1.01 5.83
C ASP A 320 -15.18 -0.20 6.67
N TYR A 321 -15.88 -1.33 6.49
CA TYR A 321 -15.58 -2.57 7.19
C TYR A 321 -15.85 -3.81 6.32
N VAL A 322 -15.32 -4.93 6.80
CA VAL A 322 -15.41 -6.24 6.17
C VAL A 322 -16.33 -7.10 7.05
N GLU A 323 -17.39 -7.64 6.47
CA GLU A 323 -18.41 -8.44 7.17
C GLU A 323 -18.33 -9.90 6.71
N ASP A 324 -18.35 -10.86 7.64
CA ASP A 324 -18.49 -12.28 7.31
C ASP A 324 -19.85 -12.51 6.61
N TYR A 325 -19.84 -13.16 5.44
CA TYR A 325 -21.01 -13.24 4.57
C TYR A 325 -21.43 -14.68 4.29
N GLN A 326 -20.49 -15.57 3.99
CA GLN A 326 -20.77 -16.97 3.73
C GLN A 326 -19.62 -17.86 4.22
N ASP A 327 -19.97 -18.86 5.03
CA ASP A 327 -19.13 -20.05 5.25
C ASP A 327 -19.40 -21.06 4.14
N LEU A 328 -18.38 -21.34 3.31
CA LEU A 328 -18.44 -22.36 2.27
C LEU A 328 -17.67 -23.60 2.70
N TYR A 329 -18.41 -24.61 3.19
CA TYR A 329 -17.83 -25.91 3.49
C TYR A 329 -17.51 -26.68 2.21
N THR A 330 -16.22 -26.91 1.99
CA THR A 330 -15.71 -27.65 0.85
C THR A 330 -15.56 -29.14 1.21
N ILE A 331 -15.32 -29.97 0.20
CA ILE A 331 -15.12 -31.42 0.40
C ILE A 331 -13.72 -31.77 0.95
N SER A 332 -12.78 -30.84 0.90
CA SER A 332 -11.38 -30.98 1.33
C SER A 332 -10.77 -29.58 1.43
N GLU A 333 -9.63 -29.48 2.10
CA GLU A 333 -8.78 -28.29 2.10
C GLU A 333 -8.56 -27.79 0.67
N THR A 334 -8.69 -26.47 0.51
CA THR A 334 -8.61 -25.76 -0.76
C THR A 334 -7.30 -24.99 -0.77
N LEU A 335 -6.45 -25.24 -1.76
CA LEU A 335 -5.13 -24.60 -1.87
C LEU A 335 -5.14 -23.32 -2.71
N ASP A 336 -6.17 -23.14 -3.54
CA ASP A 336 -6.29 -22.07 -4.52
C ASP A 336 -7.75 -21.96 -4.97
N ILE A 337 -8.17 -20.74 -5.29
CA ILE A 337 -9.45 -20.35 -5.83
C ILE A 337 -9.14 -19.57 -7.12
N GLU A 338 -9.84 -19.90 -8.20
CA GLU A 338 -9.79 -19.12 -9.44
C GLU A 338 -11.20 -18.65 -9.75
N LEU A 339 -11.41 -17.33 -9.76
CA LEU A 339 -12.70 -16.71 -10.08
C LEU A 339 -12.87 -16.40 -11.57
N PHE A 340 -14.03 -16.75 -12.14
CA PHE A 340 -14.31 -16.47 -13.55
C PHE A 340 -15.80 -16.36 -13.87
N GLN A 341 -16.12 -15.66 -14.95
CA GLN A 341 -17.50 -15.43 -15.41
C GLN A 341 -17.82 -16.31 -16.61
N ILE A 342 -18.91 -17.08 -16.54
CA ILE A 342 -19.47 -17.76 -17.72
C ILE A 342 -20.62 -16.91 -18.28
N PRO A 343 -20.56 -16.48 -19.55
CA PRO A 343 -21.66 -15.77 -20.19
C PRO A 343 -22.98 -16.51 -20.00
N SER A 344 -24.04 -15.78 -19.61
CA SER A 344 -25.39 -16.28 -19.30
C SER A 344 -25.58 -17.13 -18.03
N LEU A 345 -24.51 -17.59 -17.37
CA LEU A 345 -24.62 -18.36 -16.13
C LEU A 345 -24.15 -17.60 -14.88
N GLY A 346 -23.26 -16.61 -15.04
CA GLY A 346 -22.77 -15.76 -13.95
C GLY A 346 -21.38 -16.14 -13.46
N LEU A 347 -21.09 -15.77 -12.21
CA LEU A 347 -19.80 -15.96 -11.55
C LEU A 347 -19.60 -17.40 -11.08
N PHE A 348 -18.38 -17.89 -11.22
CA PHE A 348 -17.93 -19.19 -10.73
C PHE A 348 -16.60 -19.05 -9.99
N ALA A 349 -16.36 -20.00 -9.10
CA ALA A 349 -15.09 -20.20 -8.41
C ALA A 349 -14.63 -21.65 -8.64
N ALA A 350 -13.47 -21.86 -9.28
CA ALA A 350 -12.80 -23.15 -9.27
C ALA A 350 -11.97 -23.28 -8.01
N MET A 351 -12.01 -24.43 -7.34
CA MET A 351 -11.29 -24.66 -6.09
C MET A 351 -10.36 -25.85 -6.20
N ALA A 352 -9.08 -25.63 -5.92
CA ALA A 352 -8.03 -26.64 -5.97
C ALA A 352 -8.03 -27.47 -4.67
N HIS A 353 -8.79 -28.56 -4.67
CA HIS A 353 -8.86 -29.43 -3.49
C HIS A 353 -7.64 -30.36 -3.38
N ARG A 354 -7.21 -30.57 -2.14
CA ARG A 354 -6.15 -31.53 -1.79
C ARG A 354 -6.59 -32.99 -2.00
N ALA A 355 -7.85 -33.32 -1.73
CA ALA A 355 -8.39 -34.66 -1.92
C ALA A 355 -8.38 -35.08 -3.41
N THR A 356 -8.21 -36.37 -3.68
CA THR A 356 -8.24 -36.92 -5.05
C THR A 356 -9.55 -37.58 -5.45
N LYS A 357 -10.45 -37.78 -4.46
CA LYS A 357 -11.77 -38.37 -4.67
C LYS A 357 -12.79 -37.57 -3.83
N PRO A 358 -13.76 -36.88 -4.45
CA PRO A 358 -13.98 -36.79 -5.90
C PRO A 358 -12.93 -35.94 -6.65
N GLY A 359 -12.12 -35.14 -5.93
CA GLY A 359 -11.12 -34.22 -6.49
C GLY A 359 -11.52 -32.76 -6.23
N SER A 360 -11.20 -31.88 -7.17
CA SER A 360 -11.54 -30.46 -7.17
C SER A 360 -12.99 -30.22 -7.58
N ALA A 361 -13.47 -28.99 -7.43
CA ALA A 361 -14.81 -28.59 -7.85
C ALA A 361 -14.87 -27.15 -8.37
N ILE A 362 -15.92 -26.84 -9.13
CA ILE A 362 -16.35 -25.46 -9.36
C ILE A 362 -17.67 -25.20 -8.65
N TYR A 363 -17.80 -23.99 -8.13
CA TYR A 363 -18.98 -23.47 -7.46
C TYR A 363 -19.53 -22.31 -8.27
N ARG A 364 -20.85 -22.15 -8.33
CA ARG A 364 -21.54 -21.07 -9.02
C ARG A 364 -22.11 -20.10 -7.98
N TRP A 365 -21.95 -18.80 -8.21
CA TRP A 365 -22.66 -17.78 -7.45
C TRP A 365 -24.12 -17.71 -7.92
N ASP A 366 -25.04 -18.10 -7.05
CA ASP A 366 -26.48 -18.07 -7.33
C ASP A 366 -27.25 -17.66 -6.08
N GLY A 367 -28.20 -16.73 -6.23
CA GLY A 367 -28.96 -16.19 -5.09
C GLY A 367 -28.09 -15.61 -3.98
N GLY A 368 -26.98 -14.94 -4.32
CA GLY A 368 -26.08 -14.31 -3.37
C GLY A 368 -25.21 -15.27 -2.56
N HIS A 369 -24.92 -16.48 -3.04
CA HIS A 369 -23.98 -17.39 -2.39
C HIS A 369 -23.39 -18.41 -3.37
N PHE A 370 -22.21 -18.94 -3.07
CA PHE A 370 -21.60 -20.02 -3.84
C PHE A 370 -22.25 -21.38 -3.54
N GLN A 371 -22.59 -22.11 -4.59
CA GLN A 371 -23.11 -23.47 -4.53
C GLN A 371 -22.33 -24.41 -5.46
N LEU A 372 -22.11 -25.65 -5.03
CA LEU A 372 -21.41 -26.66 -5.83
C LEU A 372 -22.09 -26.86 -7.20
N TYR A 373 -21.33 -26.76 -8.28
CA TYR A 373 -21.85 -26.88 -9.65
C TYR A 373 -21.33 -28.13 -10.38
N GLN A 374 -20.02 -28.39 -10.30
CA GLN A 374 -19.40 -29.53 -10.97
C GLN A 374 -18.15 -30.02 -10.20
N ASN A 375 -18.02 -31.34 -10.09
CA ASN A 375 -16.81 -32.00 -9.58
C ASN A 375 -15.85 -32.38 -10.72
N PHE A 376 -14.55 -32.43 -10.40
CA PHE A 376 -13.47 -32.83 -11.28
C PHE A 376 -12.60 -33.87 -10.60
N SER A 377 -12.20 -34.91 -11.34
CA SER A 377 -11.16 -35.83 -10.87
C SER A 377 -9.79 -35.17 -11.05
N THR A 378 -9.21 -34.74 -9.94
CA THR A 378 -7.89 -34.10 -9.85
C THR A 378 -7.02 -34.84 -8.84
N PHE A 379 -5.71 -34.57 -8.86
CA PHE A 379 -4.74 -35.33 -8.09
C PHE A 379 -3.85 -34.39 -7.27
N LYS A 380 -4.31 -34.07 -6.04
CA LYS A 380 -3.76 -33.01 -5.18
C LYS A 380 -3.59 -31.72 -5.97
N ALA A 381 -4.70 -31.18 -6.45
CA ALA A 381 -4.69 -29.94 -7.21
C ALA A 381 -4.05 -28.83 -6.37
N GLN A 382 -3.18 -28.05 -6.99
CA GLN A 382 -2.46 -26.93 -6.36
C GLN A 382 -3.08 -25.59 -6.75
N ALA A 383 -3.40 -25.42 -8.04
CA ALA A 383 -4.01 -24.23 -8.59
C ALA A 383 -4.93 -24.53 -9.77
N TRP A 384 -5.81 -23.59 -10.08
CA TRP A 384 -6.58 -23.50 -11.31
C TRP A 384 -6.20 -22.22 -12.06
N LYS A 385 -6.33 -22.23 -13.38
CA LYS A 385 -6.25 -21.01 -14.20
C LYS A 385 -7.34 -20.98 -15.25
N GLN A 386 -8.12 -19.90 -15.29
CA GLN A 386 -9.09 -19.67 -16.36
C GLN A 386 -8.46 -18.88 -17.49
N PHE A 387 -8.72 -19.31 -18.71
CA PHE A 387 -8.29 -18.56 -19.89
C PHE A 387 -9.21 -18.76 -21.09
N THR A 388 -9.04 -17.91 -22.09
CA THR A 388 -9.85 -17.93 -23.31
C THR A 388 -8.96 -17.97 -24.54
N VAL A 389 -9.25 -18.87 -25.49
CA VAL A 389 -8.57 -18.92 -26.79
C VAL A 389 -9.60 -19.00 -27.90
N GLY A 390 -9.56 -18.06 -28.85
CA GLY A 390 -10.49 -18.02 -29.99
C GLY A 390 -11.96 -18.01 -29.57
N GLY A 391 -12.29 -17.24 -28.52
CA GLY A 391 -13.64 -17.14 -27.96
C GLY A 391 -14.14 -18.39 -27.21
N LYS A 392 -13.27 -19.37 -26.96
CA LYS A 392 -13.60 -20.58 -26.18
C LYS A 392 -12.92 -20.50 -24.82
N MET A 393 -13.68 -20.84 -23.79
CA MET A 393 -13.23 -20.85 -22.40
C MET A 393 -12.63 -22.19 -22.01
N PHE A 394 -11.54 -22.12 -21.25
CA PHE A 394 -10.79 -23.25 -20.74
C PHE A 394 -10.43 -23.05 -19.27
N LEU A 395 -10.15 -24.16 -18.58
CA LEU A 395 -9.57 -24.21 -17.24
C LEU A 395 -8.38 -25.16 -17.26
N ALA A 396 -7.23 -24.74 -16.78
CA ALA A 396 -6.08 -25.62 -16.51
C ALA A 396 -6.02 -25.94 -15.01
N VAL A 397 -5.71 -27.19 -14.66
CA VAL A 397 -5.45 -27.59 -13.26
C VAL A 397 -4.00 -27.99 -13.08
N SER A 398 -3.37 -27.52 -12.01
CA SER A 398 -2.04 -27.93 -11.56
C SER A 398 -2.14 -29.17 -10.67
N ASN A 399 -1.86 -30.36 -11.20
CA ASN A 399 -1.82 -31.57 -10.35
C ASN A 399 -0.41 -31.79 -9.78
N SER A 400 -0.31 -31.94 -8.45
CA SER A 400 0.98 -32.17 -7.79
C SER A 400 1.43 -33.64 -7.78
N MET A 401 0.59 -34.56 -8.25
CA MET A 401 0.88 -35.99 -8.33
C MET A 401 0.05 -36.69 -9.42
N GLY A 402 0.44 -37.92 -9.78
CA GLY A 402 -0.28 -38.74 -10.75
C GLY A 402 -1.52 -39.46 -10.19
N PRO A 403 -2.33 -40.10 -11.06
CA PRO A 403 -3.51 -40.88 -10.65
C PRO A 403 -3.20 -42.12 -9.80
N VAL A 404 -1.99 -42.64 -9.98
CA VAL A 404 -1.45 -43.79 -9.27
C VAL A 404 -0.17 -43.33 -8.59
N ASN A 405 0.10 -43.78 -7.36
CA ASN A 405 1.34 -43.47 -6.66
C ASN A 405 2.55 -43.88 -7.50
N GLY A 406 3.47 -42.94 -7.75
CA GLY A 406 4.65 -43.16 -8.60
C GLY A 406 4.33 -43.27 -10.10
N GLY A 407 3.11 -42.94 -10.52
CA GLY A 407 2.75 -42.80 -11.93
C GLY A 407 3.02 -41.39 -12.44
N ARG A 408 3.16 -41.27 -13.76
CA ARG A 408 3.46 -40.01 -14.46
C ARG A 408 2.53 -38.87 -14.01
N GLU A 409 3.15 -37.79 -13.59
CA GLU A 409 2.45 -36.57 -13.19
C GLU A 409 1.97 -35.80 -14.43
N THR A 410 0.68 -35.46 -14.46
CA THR A 410 0.07 -34.76 -15.61
C THR A 410 -0.98 -33.78 -15.15
N SER A 411 -1.03 -32.64 -15.84
CA SER A 411 -2.02 -31.60 -15.66
C SER A 411 -3.03 -31.62 -16.81
N VAL A 412 -4.24 -31.16 -16.54
CA VAL A 412 -5.37 -31.32 -17.46
C VAL A 412 -5.97 -29.96 -17.80
N ILE A 413 -6.12 -29.71 -19.10
CA ILE A 413 -6.90 -28.58 -19.61
C ILE A 413 -8.31 -29.08 -19.89
N TYR A 414 -9.30 -28.37 -19.37
CA TYR A 414 -10.71 -28.56 -19.61
C TYR A 414 -11.23 -27.44 -20.50
N ARG A 415 -12.26 -27.73 -21.30
CA ARG A 415 -12.95 -26.77 -22.15
C ARG A 415 -14.42 -26.70 -21.78
N TRP A 416 -14.98 -25.49 -21.72
CA TRP A 416 -16.40 -25.30 -21.52
C TRP A 416 -17.22 -25.87 -22.69
N SER A 417 -18.29 -26.61 -22.38
CA SER A 417 -19.23 -27.14 -23.37
C SER A 417 -20.59 -26.46 -23.24
N ASN A 418 -20.91 -25.54 -24.16
CA ASN A 418 -22.22 -24.87 -24.20
C ASN A 418 -23.40 -25.84 -24.31
N LYS A 419 -23.23 -27.02 -24.91
CA LYS A 419 -24.28 -28.05 -25.00
C LYS A 419 -24.53 -28.75 -23.68
N ARG A 420 -23.48 -28.99 -22.89
CA ARG A 420 -23.58 -29.73 -21.61
C ARG A 420 -23.68 -28.81 -20.40
N LEU A 421 -23.41 -27.52 -20.59
CA LEU A 421 -23.21 -26.52 -19.54
C LEU A 421 -22.21 -27.02 -18.47
N LYS A 422 -21.13 -27.65 -18.93
CA LYS A 422 -20.09 -28.24 -18.07
C LYS A 422 -18.73 -28.13 -18.74
N PHE A 423 -17.67 -28.08 -17.93
CA PHE A 423 -16.31 -28.27 -18.41
C PHE A 423 -16.05 -29.73 -18.73
N VAL A 424 -15.41 -30.00 -19.87
CA VAL A 424 -15.04 -31.34 -20.31
C VAL A 424 -13.54 -31.39 -20.60
N ARG A 425 -12.89 -32.51 -20.28
CA ARG A 425 -11.45 -32.71 -20.54
C ARG A 425 -11.14 -32.42 -22.01
N TYR A 426 -10.09 -31.65 -22.25
CA TYR A 426 -9.71 -31.16 -23.58
C TYR A 426 -8.31 -31.62 -23.97
N GLN A 427 -7.31 -31.34 -23.14
CA GLN A 427 -5.92 -31.69 -23.37
C GLN A 427 -5.27 -32.15 -22.07
N THR A 428 -4.20 -32.93 -22.17
CA THR A 428 -3.40 -33.38 -21.03
C THR A 428 -1.95 -33.12 -21.35
N LEU A 429 -1.27 -32.47 -20.42
CA LEU A 429 0.12 -32.06 -20.53
C LEU A 429 0.91 -32.78 -19.44
N GLU A 430 2.09 -33.25 -19.80
CA GLU A 430 3.05 -33.72 -18.80
C GLU A 430 3.55 -32.53 -17.99
N THR A 431 3.58 -32.70 -16.68
CA THR A 431 4.02 -31.69 -15.72
C THR A 431 4.75 -32.37 -14.57
N HIS A 432 5.53 -31.63 -13.80
CA HIS A 432 6.33 -32.15 -12.70
C HIS A 432 5.97 -31.45 -11.41
N SER A 433 5.05 -32.06 -10.66
CA SER A 433 4.39 -31.52 -9.48
C SER A 433 3.96 -30.07 -9.70
N ALA A 434 3.13 -29.83 -10.72
CA ALA A 434 2.69 -28.49 -11.09
C ALA A 434 2.13 -27.75 -9.87
N ARG A 435 2.56 -26.51 -9.69
CA ARG A 435 2.08 -25.61 -8.63
C ARG A 435 1.10 -24.59 -9.18
N ASP A 436 1.46 -23.97 -10.28
CA ASP A 436 0.69 -22.89 -10.90
C ASP A 436 0.65 -23.02 -12.44
N TRP A 437 -0.39 -22.41 -13.03
CA TRP A 437 -0.52 -22.11 -14.45
C TRP A 437 -0.76 -20.61 -14.67
N GLU A 438 0.06 -19.99 -15.50
CA GLU A 438 -0.13 -18.61 -15.93
C GLU A 438 -0.56 -18.54 -17.40
N ALA A 439 -1.56 -17.71 -17.71
CA ALA A 439 -2.22 -17.71 -19.02
C ALA A 439 -2.27 -16.31 -19.62
N PHE A 440 -1.56 -16.13 -20.73
CA PHE A 440 -1.33 -14.79 -21.28
C PHE A 440 -1.36 -14.74 -22.80
N HIS A 441 -1.43 -13.51 -23.32
CA HIS A 441 -1.40 -13.24 -24.75
C HIS A 441 -0.28 -12.27 -25.10
N ILE A 442 0.46 -12.59 -26.15
CA ILE A 442 1.46 -11.69 -26.75
C ILE A 442 1.15 -11.62 -28.24
N ASN A 443 0.93 -10.40 -28.76
CA ASN A 443 0.62 -10.17 -30.19
C ASN A 443 -0.54 -11.05 -30.72
N ASN A 444 -1.63 -11.18 -29.95
CA ASN A 444 -2.79 -12.06 -30.22
C ASN A 444 -2.50 -13.57 -30.28
N GLU A 445 -1.30 -14.02 -29.91
CA GLU A 445 -0.99 -15.43 -29.73
C GLU A 445 -1.19 -15.80 -28.26
N ALA A 446 -1.84 -16.94 -28.01
CA ALA A 446 -2.14 -17.42 -26.66
C ALA A 446 -1.04 -18.35 -26.15
N PHE A 447 -0.64 -18.18 -24.90
CA PHE A 447 0.39 -18.94 -24.22
C PHE A 447 -0.11 -19.44 -22.86
N LEU A 448 0.55 -20.49 -22.37
CA LEU A 448 0.41 -21.00 -21.01
C LEU A 448 1.79 -21.29 -20.43
N ALA A 449 2.10 -20.82 -19.23
CA ALA A 449 3.28 -21.22 -18.49
C ALA A 449 2.89 -22.13 -17.33
N VAL A 450 3.67 -23.18 -17.05
CA VAL A 450 3.47 -24.04 -15.87
C VAL A 450 4.66 -23.92 -14.92
N ALA A 451 4.38 -23.79 -13.63
CA ALA A 451 5.39 -23.83 -12.58
C ALA A 451 5.65 -25.29 -12.17
N ASN A 452 6.77 -25.85 -12.65
CA ASN A 452 7.18 -27.20 -12.29
C ASN A 452 8.08 -27.17 -11.05
N HIS A 453 7.65 -27.85 -9.99
CA HIS A 453 8.28 -27.74 -8.68
C HIS A 453 9.34 -28.82 -8.42
N ARG A 454 9.10 -30.06 -8.85
CA ARG A 454 10.08 -31.15 -8.70
C ARG A 454 9.74 -32.33 -9.61
N THR A 455 10.76 -33.10 -9.95
CA THR A 455 10.59 -34.43 -10.56
C THR A 455 10.23 -35.50 -9.53
N GLU A 456 9.83 -36.68 -10.01
CA GLU A 456 9.45 -37.83 -9.18
C GLU A 456 10.58 -38.30 -8.24
N ASN A 457 11.85 -38.12 -8.64
CA ASN A 457 13.02 -38.44 -7.82
C ASN A 457 13.41 -37.34 -6.81
N GLY A 458 12.63 -36.25 -6.74
CA GLY A 458 12.85 -35.16 -5.78
C GLY A 458 13.85 -34.08 -6.21
N ASN A 459 14.29 -34.03 -7.48
CA ASN A 459 15.06 -32.90 -7.97
C ASN A 459 14.15 -31.66 -8.16
N HIS A 460 14.51 -30.56 -7.52
CA HIS A 460 13.77 -29.29 -7.58
C HIS A 460 14.33 -28.30 -8.63
N ASN A 461 15.54 -28.52 -9.14
CA ASN A 461 16.13 -27.68 -10.18
C ASN A 461 15.80 -28.28 -11.54
N ILE A 462 14.65 -27.88 -12.08
CA ILE A 462 14.05 -28.44 -13.28
C ILE A 462 13.46 -27.34 -14.16
N ASP A 463 13.20 -27.69 -15.40
CA ASP A 463 12.59 -26.75 -16.33
C ASP A 463 11.08 -26.63 -16.09
N SER A 464 10.64 -25.37 -16.03
CA SER A 464 9.25 -24.97 -16.23
C SER A 464 9.02 -24.70 -17.72
N VAL A 465 7.78 -24.86 -18.17
CA VAL A 465 7.47 -24.92 -19.61
C VAL A 465 6.49 -23.82 -20.01
N VAL A 466 6.83 -23.09 -21.06
CA VAL A 466 5.93 -22.15 -21.74
C VAL A 466 5.42 -22.83 -23.00
N TYR A 467 4.11 -23.01 -23.08
CA TYR A 467 3.39 -23.56 -24.22
C TYR A 467 2.78 -22.43 -25.07
N LYS A 468 2.65 -22.67 -26.37
CA LYS A 468 1.98 -21.79 -27.32
C LYS A 468 0.81 -22.52 -27.96
N TRP A 469 -0.31 -21.81 -28.11
CA TRP A 469 -1.47 -22.34 -28.81
C TRP A 469 -1.19 -22.50 -30.31
N ASN A 470 -1.40 -23.72 -30.81
CA ASN A 470 -1.34 -24.03 -32.22
C ASN A 470 -2.75 -24.00 -32.84
N PRO A 471 -3.07 -23.03 -33.72
CA PRO A 471 -4.40 -22.92 -34.31
C PRO A 471 -4.75 -24.06 -35.26
N GLY A 472 -3.74 -24.74 -35.85
CA GLY A 472 -3.94 -25.85 -36.77
C GLY A 472 -4.40 -27.12 -36.06
N THR A 473 -3.68 -27.52 -35.00
CA THR A 473 -4.01 -28.69 -34.18
C THR A 473 -5.06 -28.39 -33.12
N LYS A 474 -5.22 -27.11 -32.74
CA LYS A 474 -6.04 -26.64 -31.61
C LYS A 474 -5.56 -27.23 -30.29
N THR A 475 -4.25 -27.33 -30.12
CA THR A 475 -3.59 -27.81 -28.90
C THR A 475 -2.52 -26.82 -28.47
N PHE A 476 -2.14 -26.88 -27.20
CA PHE A 476 -0.93 -26.23 -26.71
C PHE A 476 0.29 -27.11 -26.97
N ASP A 477 1.29 -26.55 -27.65
CA ASP A 477 2.56 -27.20 -27.95
C ASP A 477 3.70 -26.45 -27.23
N VAL A 478 4.80 -27.13 -26.91
CA VAL A 478 5.93 -26.50 -26.20
C VAL A 478 6.55 -25.41 -27.07
N ASN A 479 6.68 -24.21 -26.50
CA ASN A 479 7.32 -23.04 -27.15
C ASN A 479 8.72 -22.79 -26.60
N GLN A 480 8.87 -22.82 -25.27
CA GLN A 480 10.12 -22.54 -24.58
C GLN A 480 10.16 -23.33 -23.26
N THR A 481 11.36 -23.72 -22.83
CA THR A 481 11.61 -24.16 -21.45
C THR A 481 12.47 -23.12 -20.74
N ILE A 482 12.21 -22.94 -19.44
CA ILE A 482 12.91 -22.00 -18.57
C ILE A 482 13.35 -22.76 -17.34
N SER A 483 14.66 -22.74 -17.04
CA SER A 483 15.19 -23.40 -15.85
C SER A 483 14.75 -22.67 -14.59
N THR A 484 14.17 -23.43 -13.66
CA THR A 484 13.58 -22.92 -12.41
C THR A 484 13.99 -23.79 -11.22
N SER A 485 13.84 -23.25 -10.02
CA SER A 485 14.23 -23.92 -8.77
C SER A 485 13.04 -23.98 -7.83
N GLY A 486 12.34 -25.12 -7.84
CA GLY A 486 11.15 -25.34 -7.05
C GLY A 486 10.11 -24.25 -7.29
N ALA A 487 9.77 -24.01 -8.56
CA ALA A 487 8.83 -22.96 -8.94
C ALA A 487 7.47 -23.18 -8.26
N TYR A 488 6.94 -22.12 -7.66
CA TYR A 488 5.60 -22.11 -7.06
C TYR A 488 4.60 -21.35 -7.92
N ASP A 489 5.02 -20.23 -8.49
CA ASP A 489 4.12 -19.29 -9.15
C ASP A 489 4.76 -18.65 -10.39
N TRP A 490 3.91 -18.31 -11.36
CA TRP A 490 4.22 -17.51 -12.52
C TRP A 490 3.28 -16.30 -12.60
N GLU A 491 3.84 -15.11 -12.75
CA GLU A 491 3.04 -13.89 -12.92
C GLU A 491 3.36 -13.19 -14.24
N PHE A 492 2.34 -13.03 -15.10
CA PHE A 492 2.49 -12.36 -16.40
C PHE A 492 1.93 -10.95 -16.35
N PHE A 493 2.71 -10.00 -16.84
CA PHE A 493 2.25 -8.62 -16.92
C PHE A 493 2.86 -7.85 -18.09
N SER A 494 2.26 -6.71 -18.41
CA SER A 494 2.73 -5.84 -19.49
C SER A 494 2.89 -4.41 -19.03
N VAL A 495 3.99 -3.77 -19.43
CA VAL A 495 4.26 -2.35 -19.18
C VAL A 495 4.48 -1.67 -20.52
N GLY A 496 3.47 -0.93 -20.98
CA GLY A 496 3.46 -0.38 -22.34
C GLY A 496 3.57 -1.51 -23.39
N PRO A 497 4.56 -1.47 -24.31
CA PRO A 497 4.74 -2.51 -25.32
C PRO A 497 5.58 -3.70 -24.84
N TYR A 498 6.06 -3.70 -23.59
CA TYR A 498 6.92 -4.74 -23.06
C TYR A 498 6.11 -5.76 -22.27
N HIS A 499 6.40 -7.04 -22.48
CA HIS A 499 5.75 -8.15 -21.79
C HIS A 499 6.76 -8.84 -20.88
N PHE A 500 6.34 -9.11 -19.65
CA PHE A 500 7.16 -9.71 -18.61
C PHE A 500 6.51 -10.98 -18.08
N LEU A 501 7.35 -11.87 -17.55
CA LEU A 501 6.92 -13.09 -16.87
C LEU A 501 7.83 -13.29 -15.67
N ALA A 502 7.29 -13.27 -14.46
CA ALA A 502 8.04 -13.44 -13.22
C ALA A 502 7.82 -14.84 -12.65
N VAL A 503 8.88 -15.49 -12.15
CA VAL A 503 8.78 -16.79 -11.44
C VAL A 503 9.08 -16.63 -9.98
N ALA A 504 8.25 -17.22 -9.12
CA ALA A 504 8.54 -17.42 -7.71
C ALA A 504 9.30 -18.74 -7.54
N ASN A 505 10.63 -18.66 -7.39
CA ASN A 505 11.45 -19.83 -7.09
C ASN A 505 11.47 -20.02 -5.58
N ALA A 506 10.92 -21.12 -5.07
CA ALA A 506 10.78 -21.33 -3.62
C ALA A 506 11.92 -22.15 -3.00
N PHE A 507 12.47 -23.12 -3.73
CA PHE A 507 13.35 -24.12 -3.11
C PHE A 507 14.23 -24.81 -4.16
N ASP A 508 15.54 -24.83 -3.94
CA ASP A 508 16.52 -25.44 -4.85
C ASP A 508 16.85 -26.91 -4.52
N GLY A 509 16.15 -27.52 -3.56
CA GLY A 509 16.47 -28.86 -3.04
C GLY A 509 17.28 -28.83 -1.75
N THR A 510 17.87 -27.69 -1.40
CA THR A 510 18.71 -27.51 -0.20
C THR A 510 18.32 -26.28 0.63
N SER A 511 17.98 -25.18 -0.01
CA SER A 511 17.72 -23.88 0.60
C SER A 511 16.46 -23.24 0.01
N THR A 512 15.76 -22.45 0.82
CA THR A 512 14.69 -21.55 0.35
C THR A 512 15.20 -20.15 0.03
N GLN A 513 16.50 -19.89 0.21
CA GLN A 513 17.12 -18.62 -0.17
C GLN A 513 17.55 -18.65 -1.65
N THR A 514 16.58 -18.51 -2.54
CA THR A 514 16.70 -18.68 -3.99
C THR A 514 16.49 -17.35 -4.73
N ASP A 515 17.00 -17.24 -5.96
CA ASP A 515 16.74 -16.06 -6.81
C ASP A 515 15.47 -16.28 -7.62
N SER A 516 14.43 -15.49 -7.34
CA SER A 516 13.24 -15.37 -8.16
C SER A 516 13.53 -14.42 -9.33
N SER A 517 13.07 -14.79 -10.53
CA SER A 517 13.54 -14.15 -11.76
C SER A 517 12.39 -13.57 -12.57
N ILE A 518 12.60 -12.35 -13.06
CA ILE A 518 11.71 -11.64 -13.98
C ILE A 518 12.31 -11.77 -15.36
N TYR A 519 11.51 -12.19 -16.33
CA TYR A 519 11.89 -12.32 -17.72
C TYR A 519 11.16 -11.27 -18.57
N ILE A 520 11.78 -10.85 -19.67
CA ILE A 520 11.21 -9.94 -20.67
C ILE A 520 11.10 -10.65 -22.02
N TRP A 521 9.99 -10.44 -22.74
CA TRP A 521 9.77 -11.00 -24.06
C TRP A 521 10.56 -10.25 -25.14
N LEU A 522 11.57 -10.89 -25.72
CA LEU A 522 12.43 -10.32 -26.76
C LEU A 522 12.73 -11.36 -27.84
N GLY A 523 12.50 -11.01 -29.10
CA GLY A 523 12.83 -11.88 -30.23
C GLY A 523 12.03 -13.18 -30.29
N GLY A 524 10.83 -13.22 -29.72
CA GLY A 524 9.96 -14.40 -29.72
C GLY A 524 10.19 -15.38 -28.57
N ALA A 525 10.96 -15.00 -27.56
CA ALA A 525 11.21 -15.80 -26.35
C ALA A 525 11.36 -14.90 -25.12
N PHE A 526 11.13 -15.47 -23.93
CA PHE A 526 11.43 -14.83 -22.66
C PHE A 526 12.93 -14.91 -22.37
N GLN A 527 13.53 -13.76 -22.05
CA GLN A 527 14.94 -13.62 -21.69
C GLN A 527 15.05 -13.01 -20.31
N LEU A 528 16.05 -13.40 -19.52
CA LEU A 528 16.21 -12.91 -18.16
C LEU A 528 16.34 -11.37 -18.16
N PHE A 529 15.48 -10.71 -17.40
CA PHE A 529 15.46 -9.27 -17.23
C PHE A 529 16.11 -8.85 -15.91
N GLN A 530 15.68 -9.47 -14.80
CA GLN A 530 16.16 -9.18 -13.46
C GLN A 530 16.04 -10.41 -12.57
N SER A 531 16.99 -10.60 -11.65
CA SER A 531 16.89 -11.59 -10.59
C SER A 531 16.82 -10.89 -9.23
N ILE A 532 15.93 -11.36 -8.37
CA ILE A 532 15.66 -10.83 -7.04
C ILE A 532 15.82 -11.96 -6.04
N ARG A 533 16.66 -11.77 -5.04
CA ARG A 533 16.82 -12.73 -3.96
C ARG A 533 15.55 -12.77 -3.10
N THR A 534 14.95 -13.95 -2.99
CA THR A 534 13.73 -14.20 -2.23
C THR A 534 13.91 -15.32 -1.22
N PHE A 535 12.90 -15.57 -0.39
CA PHE A 535 12.96 -16.54 0.71
C PHE A 535 11.71 -17.42 0.71
N GLY A 536 11.80 -18.54 -0.01
CA GLY A 536 10.67 -19.44 -0.20
C GLY A 536 9.52 -18.72 -0.88
N ALA A 537 9.81 -17.99 -1.97
CA ALA A 537 8.80 -17.22 -2.69
C ALA A 537 7.67 -18.14 -3.16
N THR A 538 6.44 -17.84 -2.77
CA THR A 538 5.27 -18.65 -3.11
C THR A 538 4.41 -18.01 -4.17
N ASP A 539 4.47 -16.68 -4.31
CA ASP A 539 3.58 -15.89 -5.15
C ASP A 539 4.24 -14.56 -5.57
N TRP A 540 3.91 -14.11 -6.77
CA TRP A 540 4.17 -12.78 -7.30
C TRP A 540 2.85 -12.12 -7.70
N GLU A 541 2.56 -10.95 -7.13
CA GLU A 541 1.35 -10.19 -7.49
C GLU A 541 1.72 -8.87 -8.18
N MET A 542 1.26 -8.69 -9.42
CA MET A 542 1.44 -7.44 -10.15
C MET A 542 0.24 -6.52 -9.99
N PHE A 543 0.51 -5.26 -9.66
CA PHE A 543 -0.54 -4.25 -9.66
C PHE A 543 -0.04 -2.87 -10.08
N GLN A 544 -0.99 -2.02 -10.50
CA GLN A 544 -0.73 -0.67 -10.95
C GLN A 544 -1.59 0.34 -10.20
N ILE A 545 -0.97 1.40 -9.70
CA ILE A 545 -1.66 2.54 -9.07
C ILE A 545 -1.32 3.81 -9.85
N GLY A 546 -2.31 4.33 -10.59
CA GLY A 546 -2.09 5.42 -11.53
C GLY A 546 -1.10 5.00 -12.62
N ASN A 547 0.06 5.65 -12.69
CA ASN A 547 1.12 5.32 -13.65
C ASN A 547 2.29 4.52 -13.04
N ARG A 548 2.19 4.13 -11.76
CA ARG A 548 3.24 3.42 -11.03
C ARG A 548 2.95 1.92 -11.08
N VAL A 549 3.95 1.14 -11.48
CA VAL A 549 3.84 -0.32 -11.62
C VAL A 549 4.59 -0.98 -10.47
N PHE A 550 3.92 -1.91 -9.80
CA PHE A 550 4.45 -2.62 -8.65
C PHE A 550 4.40 -4.13 -8.87
N LEU A 551 5.26 -4.82 -8.13
CA LEU A 551 5.32 -6.27 -8.09
C LEU A 551 5.59 -6.67 -6.63
N ALA A 552 4.68 -7.41 -6.01
CA ALA A 552 4.81 -7.88 -4.63
C ALA A 552 5.20 -9.36 -4.60
N VAL A 553 6.18 -9.73 -3.77
CA VAL A 553 6.51 -11.14 -3.51
C VAL A 553 5.97 -11.58 -2.17
N ALA A 554 5.31 -12.73 -2.14
CA ALA A 554 5.01 -13.46 -0.91
C ALA A 554 6.21 -14.34 -0.52
N ASN A 555 6.91 -13.99 0.56
CA ASN A 555 7.99 -14.81 1.09
C ASN A 555 7.45 -15.79 2.15
N GLY A 556 7.50 -17.08 1.85
CA GLY A 556 6.88 -18.13 2.66
C GLY A 556 7.72 -18.59 3.85
N HIS A 557 9.03 -18.80 3.72
CA HIS A 557 9.89 -19.17 4.85
C HIS A 557 11.37 -19.19 4.49
N MET A 558 12.22 -19.03 5.51
CA MET A 558 13.67 -19.20 5.42
C MET A 558 14.10 -20.48 6.14
N LEU A 559 14.65 -21.44 5.40
CA LEU A 559 15.30 -22.61 5.98
C LEU A 559 16.69 -22.23 6.50
N CYS A 560 16.95 -22.50 7.78
CA CYS A 560 18.24 -22.29 8.41
C CYS A 560 18.99 -23.62 8.49
N GLU A 561 20.25 -23.67 8.02
CA GLU A 561 21.07 -24.89 8.13
C GLU A 561 21.34 -25.29 9.59
N ARG A 562 21.39 -24.31 10.49
CA ARG A 562 21.60 -24.49 11.93
C ARG A 562 20.56 -23.65 12.69
N GLY A 563 19.68 -24.32 13.42
CA GLY A 563 18.61 -23.69 14.21
C GLY A 563 17.22 -23.84 13.58
N PRO A 564 16.18 -23.26 14.20
CA PRO A 564 14.81 -23.34 13.68
C PRO A 564 14.65 -22.50 12.41
N SER A 565 13.84 -22.99 11.47
CA SER A 565 13.41 -22.22 10.30
C SER A 565 12.61 -20.98 10.70
N LEU A 566 12.71 -19.92 9.91
CA LEU A 566 11.98 -18.67 10.14
C LEU A 566 10.74 -18.61 9.26
N TYR A 567 9.58 -18.46 9.89
CA TYR A 567 8.28 -18.31 9.23
C TYR A 567 7.72 -16.89 9.34
N THR A 568 8.25 -16.08 10.27
CA THR A 568 7.99 -14.63 10.33
C THR A 568 9.10 -13.91 9.58
N ILE A 569 8.84 -13.53 8.32
CA ILE A 569 9.81 -12.89 7.44
C ILE A 569 9.14 -11.77 6.63
N ASN A 570 9.95 -10.89 6.06
CA ASN A 570 9.43 -9.82 5.21
C ASN A 570 9.02 -10.37 3.85
N SER A 571 7.78 -10.08 3.46
CA SER A 571 7.37 -10.00 2.06
C SER A 571 7.67 -8.58 1.54
N THR A 572 7.94 -8.46 0.25
CA THR A 572 8.51 -7.22 -0.29
C THR A 572 7.73 -6.76 -1.52
N ILE A 573 7.38 -5.47 -1.54
CA ILE A 573 6.79 -4.78 -2.68
C ILE A 573 7.92 -4.05 -3.40
N TYR A 574 8.02 -4.27 -4.71
CA TYR A 574 8.95 -3.59 -5.60
C TYR A 574 8.18 -2.62 -6.50
N GLU A 575 8.80 -1.50 -6.86
CA GLU A 575 8.29 -0.55 -7.84
C GLU A 575 9.23 -0.52 -9.06
N LEU A 576 8.65 -0.52 -10.26
CA LEU A 576 9.41 -0.34 -11.47
C LEU A 576 9.87 1.12 -11.59
N ASP A 577 11.16 1.35 -11.41
CA ASP A 577 11.76 2.65 -11.68
C ASP A 577 12.03 2.78 -13.18
N MET A 578 11.30 3.69 -13.83
CA MET A 578 11.39 3.89 -15.28
C MET A 578 12.72 4.48 -15.74
N THR A 579 13.47 5.12 -14.84
CA THR A 579 14.77 5.73 -15.15
C THR A 579 15.85 4.68 -15.27
N THR A 580 15.94 3.80 -14.28
CA THR A 580 16.91 2.70 -14.18
C THR A 580 16.44 1.44 -14.89
N LYS A 581 15.13 1.35 -15.22
CA LYS A 581 14.47 0.17 -15.81
C LYS A 581 14.70 -1.08 -14.97
N MET A 582 14.48 -0.96 -13.67
CA MET A 582 14.60 -2.06 -12.72
C MET A 582 13.47 -1.99 -11.70
N PHE A 583 13.05 -3.14 -11.19
CA PHE A 583 12.22 -3.23 -10.01
C PHE A 583 13.08 -2.96 -8.77
N LEU A 584 12.84 -1.82 -8.14
CA LEU A 584 13.52 -1.40 -6.91
C LEU A 584 12.61 -1.65 -5.73
N LYS A 585 13.20 -2.05 -4.59
CA LYS A 585 12.42 -2.28 -3.38
C LYS A 585 11.69 -1.00 -2.97
N PHE A 586 10.37 -1.07 -2.87
CA PHE A 586 9.51 0.02 -2.43
C PHE A 586 9.17 -0.10 -0.95
N GLN A 587 8.75 -1.29 -0.50
CA GLN A 587 8.31 -1.50 0.88
C GLN A 587 8.54 -2.94 1.33
N ASP A 588 9.02 -3.13 2.57
CA ASP A 588 9.01 -4.43 3.25
C ASP A 588 7.80 -4.49 4.21
N ILE A 589 7.10 -5.62 4.19
CA ILE A 589 5.97 -5.91 5.08
C ILE A 589 6.27 -7.22 5.81
N VAL A 590 6.27 -7.19 7.14
CA VAL A 590 6.40 -8.41 7.95
C VAL A 590 5.17 -9.28 7.76
N THR A 591 5.39 -10.51 7.33
CA THR A 591 4.36 -11.52 7.06
C THR A 591 4.67 -12.85 7.73
N TYR A 592 3.69 -13.75 7.78
CA TYR A 592 3.76 -15.02 8.50
C TYR A 592 3.48 -16.17 7.54
N SER A 593 4.55 -16.69 6.93
CA SER A 593 4.49 -17.64 5.83
C SER A 593 3.44 -17.22 4.82
N ALA A 594 3.67 -16.05 4.21
CA ALA A 594 2.82 -15.52 3.17
C ALA A 594 2.76 -16.54 2.03
N VAL A 595 1.55 -16.88 1.62
CA VAL A 595 1.33 -17.79 0.48
C VAL A 595 0.92 -17.03 -0.76
N ASP A 596 0.18 -15.93 -0.59
CA ASP A 596 -0.50 -15.20 -1.65
C ASP A 596 -0.69 -13.72 -1.27
N TRP A 597 -0.66 -12.85 -2.28
CA TRP A 597 -1.04 -11.43 -2.26
C TRP A 597 -2.13 -11.16 -3.28
N GLU A 598 -3.22 -10.53 -2.85
CA GLU A 598 -4.29 -10.14 -3.76
C GLU A 598 -4.48 -8.61 -3.76
N PHE A 599 -4.41 -7.99 -4.95
CA PHE A 599 -4.66 -6.58 -5.14
C PHE A 599 -6.10 -6.29 -5.54
N PHE A 600 -6.74 -5.34 -4.86
CA PHE A 600 -8.09 -4.91 -5.23
C PHE A 600 -8.33 -3.43 -5.01
N SER A 601 -9.40 -2.93 -5.63
CA SER A 601 -9.79 -1.51 -5.54
C SER A 601 -11.27 -1.36 -5.22
N ILE A 602 -11.59 -0.40 -4.35
CA ILE A 602 -12.94 0.03 -4.02
C ILE A 602 -13.02 1.53 -4.28
N GLY A 603 -13.81 1.93 -5.27
CA GLY A 603 -13.85 3.31 -5.73
C GLY A 603 -12.48 3.78 -6.23
N ASP A 604 -11.93 4.82 -5.60
CA ASP A 604 -10.58 5.34 -5.87
C ASP A 604 -9.52 4.79 -4.89
N GLU A 605 -9.91 3.93 -3.94
CA GLU A 605 -9.01 3.40 -2.93
C GLU A 605 -8.45 2.04 -3.37
N HIS A 606 -7.15 1.85 -3.13
CA HIS A 606 -6.41 0.65 -3.52
C HIS A 606 -5.95 -0.10 -2.28
N PHE A 607 -6.01 -1.43 -2.35
CA PHE A 607 -5.74 -2.32 -1.24
C PHE A 607 -4.92 -3.53 -1.68
N LEU A 608 -4.19 -4.10 -0.72
CA LEU A 608 -3.57 -5.42 -0.82
C LEU A 608 -4.06 -6.25 0.35
N VAL A 609 -4.31 -7.53 0.16
CA VAL A 609 -4.53 -8.49 1.25
C VAL A 609 -3.49 -9.61 1.16
N VAL A 610 -3.00 -10.05 2.32
CA VAL A 610 -2.02 -11.16 2.40
C VAL A 610 -2.62 -12.42 2.99
N ALA A 611 -2.35 -13.56 2.39
CA ALA A 611 -2.61 -14.88 2.96
C ALA A 611 -1.49 -15.28 3.93
N ASN A 612 -1.63 -14.91 5.22
CA ASN A 612 -0.72 -15.39 6.27
C ASN A 612 -1.10 -16.81 6.68
N SER A 613 -0.25 -17.79 6.38
CA SER A 613 -0.59 -19.20 6.59
C SER A 613 -0.06 -19.76 7.91
N TYR A 614 1.17 -19.44 8.31
CA TYR A 614 1.84 -20.08 9.45
C TYR A 614 2.92 -19.19 10.07
N ASP A 615 2.97 -19.09 11.41
CA ASP A 615 3.93 -18.23 12.12
C ASP A 615 5.11 -19.00 12.75
N GLY A 616 5.14 -20.32 12.60
CA GLY A 616 6.09 -21.20 13.29
C GLY A 616 5.50 -21.95 14.50
N ALA A 617 4.28 -21.59 14.92
CA ALA A 617 3.58 -22.23 16.03
C ALA A 617 2.16 -22.69 15.64
N THR A 618 1.40 -21.87 14.92
CA THR A 618 -0.01 -22.11 14.61
C THR A 618 -0.38 -21.70 13.19
N TYR A 619 -1.42 -22.36 12.65
CA TYR A 619 -2.07 -21.98 11.40
C TYR A 619 -3.25 -21.02 11.62
N SER A 620 -3.66 -20.76 12.86
CA SER A 620 -4.76 -19.83 13.17
C SER A 620 -4.21 -18.41 13.31
N LEU A 621 -4.19 -17.66 12.21
CA LEU A 621 -3.55 -16.34 12.11
C LEU A 621 -4.53 -15.29 11.57
N ASN A 622 -4.10 -14.03 11.58
CA ASN A 622 -4.82 -12.99 10.85
C ASN A 622 -4.19 -12.78 9.47
N SER A 623 -5.02 -12.86 8.43
CA SER A 623 -4.74 -12.15 7.18
C SER A 623 -4.94 -10.66 7.39
N VAL A 624 -4.20 -9.84 6.66
CA VAL A 624 -4.17 -8.39 6.87
C VAL A 624 -4.48 -7.70 5.56
N ILE A 625 -5.45 -6.78 5.59
CA ILE A 625 -5.73 -5.87 4.48
C ILE A 625 -4.94 -4.60 4.73
N TYR A 626 -4.18 -4.18 3.73
CA TYR A 626 -3.42 -2.95 3.69
C TYR A 626 -4.05 -1.99 2.71
N ARG A 627 -4.11 -0.72 3.09
CA ARG A 627 -4.60 0.36 2.25
C ARG A 627 -3.45 1.20 1.74
N TRP A 628 -3.50 1.55 0.46
CA TRP A 628 -2.58 2.48 -0.16
C TRP A 628 -2.74 3.91 0.38
N GLN A 629 -1.62 4.53 0.76
CA GLN A 629 -1.55 5.90 1.28
C GLN A 629 -0.57 6.78 0.46
N GLY A 630 -0.32 6.43 -0.80
CA GLY A 630 0.59 7.19 -1.66
C GLY A 630 2.06 6.97 -1.28
N TYR A 631 2.74 8.02 -0.84
CA TYR A 631 4.16 7.94 -0.46
C TYR A 631 4.38 7.11 0.83
N GLU A 632 3.38 7.06 1.74
CA GLU A 632 3.46 6.22 2.95
C GLU A 632 3.34 4.70 2.63
N GLY A 633 3.11 4.33 1.36
CA GLY A 633 2.96 2.95 0.93
C GLY A 633 1.66 2.30 1.42
N PHE A 634 1.71 0.99 1.65
CA PHE A 634 0.59 0.20 2.13
C PHE A 634 0.59 0.13 3.66
N VAL A 635 -0.53 0.53 4.28
CA VAL A 635 -0.69 0.59 5.74
C VAL A 635 -1.83 -0.36 6.17
N PRO A 636 -1.65 -1.20 7.20
CA PRO A 636 -2.67 -2.15 7.61
C PRO A 636 -3.94 -1.44 8.11
N VAL A 637 -5.11 -1.87 7.62
CA VAL A 637 -6.42 -1.29 7.96
C VAL A 637 -7.38 -2.31 8.55
N HIS A 638 -7.33 -3.58 8.13
CA HIS A 638 -8.18 -4.64 8.68
C HIS A 638 -7.37 -5.90 8.96
N ARG A 639 -7.83 -6.68 9.93
CA ARG A 639 -7.25 -7.99 10.28
C ARG A 639 -8.38 -9.01 10.30
N LEU A 640 -8.25 -10.03 9.47
CA LEU A 640 -9.26 -11.07 9.26
C LEU A 640 -8.74 -12.38 9.85
N PRO A 641 -9.39 -12.95 10.87
CA PRO A 641 -9.03 -14.25 11.39
C PRO A 641 -9.21 -15.32 10.30
N THR A 642 -8.14 -16.04 10.00
CA THR A 642 -8.08 -17.11 9.01
C THR A 642 -7.39 -18.33 9.62
N ILE A 643 -7.53 -19.47 8.94
CA ILE A 643 -6.90 -20.73 9.37
C ILE A 643 -6.15 -21.30 8.18
N GLY A 644 -4.82 -21.28 8.22
CA GLY A 644 -3.97 -21.79 7.15
C GLY A 644 -4.36 -21.20 5.81
N CYS A 645 -4.53 -19.88 5.77
CA CYS A 645 -4.92 -19.17 4.56
C CYS A 645 -3.94 -19.53 3.44
N SER A 646 -4.47 -19.92 2.29
CA SER A 646 -3.66 -20.29 1.13
C SER A 646 -3.82 -19.33 -0.03
N ASP A 647 -4.95 -18.62 -0.11
CA ASP A 647 -5.27 -17.80 -1.26
C ASP A 647 -6.40 -16.80 -0.91
N TRP A 648 -6.39 -15.63 -1.55
CA TRP A 648 -7.39 -14.58 -1.49
C TRP A 648 -7.84 -14.17 -2.89
N GLU A 649 -9.14 -13.91 -3.02
CA GLU A 649 -9.74 -13.54 -4.30
C GLU A 649 -10.74 -12.41 -4.12
N PHE A 650 -10.63 -11.36 -4.95
CA PHE A 650 -11.58 -10.26 -4.98
C PHE A 650 -12.62 -10.40 -6.10
N PHE A 651 -13.88 -10.14 -5.79
CA PHE A 651 -14.91 -10.08 -6.84
C PHE A 651 -16.04 -9.11 -6.56
N THR A 652 -16.77 -8.81 -7.63
CA THR A 652 -18.01 -8.03 -7.57
C THR A 652 -19.18 -8.85 -8.09
N SER A 653 -20.34 -8.64 -7.50
CA SER A 653 -21.61 -9.20 -7.94
C SER A 653 -22.71 -8.13 -7.87
N ALA A 654 -23.95 -8.51 -8.22
CA ALA A 654 -25.09 -7.61 -8.09
C ALA A 654 -25.34 -7.18 -6.62
N GLU A 655 -24.87 -7.96 -5.65
CA GLU A 655 -25.05 -7.72 -4.23
C GLU A 655 -23.97 -6.80 -3.62
N GLY A 656 -22.89 -6.53 -4.32
CA GLY A 656 -21.78 -5.67 -3.89
C GLY A 656 -20.39 -6.23 -4.21
N SER A 657 -19.39 -5.78 -3.46
CA SER A 657 -18.00 -6.25 -3.56
C SER A 657 -17.68 -7.22 -2.43
N PHE A 658 -16.84 -8.21 -2.72
CA PHE A 658 -16.53 -9.31 -1.82
C PHE A 658 -15.05 -9.69 -1.88
N LEU A 659 -14.57 -10.25 -0.78
CA LEU A 659 -13.33 -11.01 -0.73
C LEU A 659 -13.64 -12.45 -0.37
N MET A 660 -12.86 -13.40 -0.88
CA MET A 660 -12.96 -14.80 -0.53
C MET A 660 -11.59 -15.34 -0.18
N TYR A 661 -11.47 -16.18 0.85
CA TYR A 661 -10.22 -16.91 1.11
C TYR A 661 -10.42 -18.41 1.16
N SER A 662 -9.35 -19.14 0.86
CA SER A 662 -9.26 -20.59 0.99
C SER A 662 -8.38 -21.06 2.14
N SER A 663 -8.72 -22.21 2.72
CA SER A 663 -7.91 -22.84 3.77
C SER A 663 -7.22 -24.11 3.28
N ALA A 664 -5.89 -24.13 3.39
CA ALA A 664 -5.08 -25.33 3.20
C ALA A 664 -5.10 -26.29 4.40
N LYS A 665 -5.82 -25.95 5.48
CA LYS A 665 -5.82 -26.69 6.76
C LYS A 665 -7.21 -27.11 7.24
N ALA A 666 -8.25 -26.55 6.65
CA ALA A 666 -9.63 -26.90 6.94
C ALA A 666 -10.42 -27.02 5.63
N PRO A 667 -11.42 -27.91 5.54
CA PRO A 667 -12.36 -27.97 4.42
C PRO A 667 -13.38 -26.83 4.49
N LEU A 668 -12.88 -25.60 4.45
CA LEU A 668 -13.63 -24.36 4.61
C LEU A 668 -12.98 -23.25 3.79
N SER A 669 -13.80 -22.57 3.00
CA SER A 669 -13.52 -21.25 2.46
C SER A 669 -14.54 -20.26 3.03
N LYS A 670 -14.19 -18.99 3.13
CA LYS A 670 -15.11 -17.95 3.62
C LYS A 670 -15.21 -16.82 2.62
N VAL A 671 -16.42 -16.29 2.46
CA VAL A 671 -16.72 -15.08 1.69
C VAL A 671 -17.02 -13.95 2.67
N PHE A 672 -16.45 -12.79 2.39
CA PHE A 672 -16.63 -11.56 3.15
C PHE A 672 -17.24 -10.50 2.25
N LYS A 673 -18.22 -9.78 2.77
CA LYS A 673 -18.81 -8.63 2.09
C LYS A 673 -18.04 -7.37 2.46
N LEU A 674 -17.62 -6.63 1.45
CA LEU A 674 -16.99 -5.32 1.61
C LEU A 674 -18.08 -4.26 1.68
N LYS A 675 -18.23 -3.63 2.85
CA LYS A 675 -19.20 -2.56 3.04
C LYS A 675 -18.58 -1.25 2.62
N VAL A 676 -19.21 -0.66 1.60
CA VAL A 676 -18.82 0.60 1.00
C VAL A 676 -19.77 1.69 1.44
N HIS A 677 -19.24 2.91 1.64
CA HIS A 677 -19.99 4.04 2.15
C HIS A 677 -19.90 5.28 1.27
#